data_AF-H2ZQT9-F1
#
_entry.id   AF-H2ZQT9-F1
#
_cell.length_a   1.000
_cell.length_b   1.000
_cell.length_c   1.000
_cell.angle_alpha   90.00
_cell.angle_beta   90.00
_cell.angle_gamma   90.00
#
_symmetry.space_group_name_H-M   'P 1'
#
loop_
_entity.id
_entity.type
_entity.pdbx_description
1 polymer ?
#
loop_
_entity_poly.entity_id
_entity_poly.type
_entity_poly.pdbx_seq_one_letter_code
_entity_poly.pdbx_strand_id
1 'polypeptide(L)'
;KRFHPFLEILLDTRTALSDLGWPKSQASKWNEVTGDDENQNERRMHYVCQITQANQNNWLRTEYIKVDGARRIYIEVRFTIRSCEDVPNVATCKETFNLYYYETDRDEATTTFPPWREGAYIKVDTIAADQRFGPGSDKEVNFEKRNIGPISKNGIYLAFRDDTGACVAIMHVKVYYKYCGETLMNLASFSRTVSGPQITSLVEARGSCVRNAGDGRYPSLHCDGEGNWTVPTGTCVCTAGYEPNFSRTQCKACARNHYKSKVKNLPCQRCPAYSSASNQGATVCDCMNGYFRAPSDTADQPCTKPPTKVVNLYSVVNQTSVNLNWERPLNEGGRDDLTYSNQVKCTVYNLQKFVFSTPFICYDNTSSTVNCPHVVQDYNLRRIFRPNILLSPASGFVACVACSEPADYQPRMSGLTTTQVFVHNLRSYAFYRFKITATNAVTNVAVASGEQPHNYAIVNVETNQAAPSAVLNVRSSEAGSTYVMLRWDAPSSINGNILDYEVTHLANGKLPASVSRTNRTTNQYLNVGGLEPTKEYSIKVRARTMAGFGPYSQPIKIRTLDGTTSTPTHQTNSHTSDPDILHLTIAIGAGVILVIATVVIAVIIMRKRRKTVKSKKLKCEKSSFQSNHKTYIDPTTYEDPQRAVSEFTKEIDASFIKIEQVIGAGEFGEVCRGRLQMTNKNETDVAIKTLKSGYSTQQKLDFLGEASIMGQFDHPNVIRLEGVVTKSRPLMIITEFMENGSLDVFLRNHDNGFTVIQLVGILRNIAAGMKYLSDMGYVHRDLAARNILVNAQLICKVSDFGMSRVLEEDSDAAYTARVSLNIYFLGGKIPIRWTAPEAFTYRKFTSASDVWSYGIVMWEVMSYGERPYWGMSNRDVMNAVETGYRLPAPMDCPQVQHRLMLECWKKDRNQRPKFGQIVSSLDKMLRDPSQLKAKANDDDATSGTNVEDASISPVEEWLARNGFLKFRDNFQRSGCICMEQIQKLTHR
;
A
#
# COMPACT_ATOMS: atom_id res chain seq x y z
N LYS A 1 -15.74 -4.60 -22.57
CA LYS A 1 -16.01 -4.99 -23.97
C LYS A 1 -15.98 -6.52 -24.04
N ARG A 2 -17.09 -7.18 -24.43
CA ARG A 2 -16.97 -8.54 -24.97
C ARG A 2 -16.22 -8.42 -26.30
N PHE A 3 -15.29 -9.31 -26.58
CA PHE A 3 -14.74 -9.40 -27.93
C PHE A 3 -15.87 -9.95 -28.82
N HIS A 4 -16.18 -9.28 -29.92
CA HIS A 4 -16.97 -9.93 -30.97
C HIS A 4 -16.03 -10.89 -31.71
N PRO A 5 -16.50 -12.09 -32.10
CA PRO A 5 -15.65 -13.07 -32.76
C PRO A 5 -15.26 -12.56 -34.16
N PHE A 6 -13.98 -12.71 -34.50
CA PHE A 6 -13.51 -12.35 -35.83
C PHE A 6 -13.86 -13.47 -36.83
N LEU A 7 -14.25 -13.07 -38.04
CA LEU A 7 -14.70 -13.96 -39.10
C LEU A 7 -13.75 -13.85 -40.29
N GLU A 8 -13.29 -14.99 -40.81
CA GLU A 8 -12.55 -15.05 -42.08
C GLU A 8 -13.47 -15.58 -43.17
N ILE A 9 -13.78 -14.75 -44.17
CA ILE A 9 -14.70 -15.11 -45.25
C ILE A 9 -13.96 -15.94 -46.31
N LEU A 10 -14.45 -17.16 -46.56
CA LEU A 10 -13.94 -18.07 -47.58
C LEU A 10 -14.73 -17.97 -48.90
N LEU A 11 -16.01 -17.62 -48.82
CA LEU A 11 -16.91 -17.37 -49.96
C LEU A 11 -18.03 -16.41 -49.53
N ASP A 12 -18.40 -15.46 -50.39
CA ASP A 12 -19.59 -14.61 -50.21
C ASP A 12 -20.17 -14.25 -51.58
N THR A 13 -21.26 -14.90 -52.01
CA THR A 13 -21.74 -14.72 -53.40
C THR A 13 -22.29 -13.32 -53.70
N ARG A 14 -22.47 -12.44 -52.70
CA ARG A 14 -22.82 -11.02 -52.93
C ARG A 14 -21.67 -10.22 -53.52
N THR A 15 -20.42 -10.65 -53.33
CA THR A 15 -19.25 -9.94 -53.85
C THR A 15 -18.89 -10.35 -55.29
N ALA A 16 -19.65 -11.25 -55.91
CA ALA A 16 -19.47 -11.61 -57.31
C ALA A 16 -19.81 -10.40 -58.22
N LEU A 17 -18.88 -10.06 -59.10
CA LEU A 17 -19.00 -8.97 -60.09
C LEU A 17 -19.42 -9.47 -61.48
N SER A 18 -19.58 -10.78 -61.62
CA SER A 18 -19.89 -11.51 -62.86
C SER A 18 -20.77 -12.72 -62.52
N ASP A 19 -21.04 -13.57 -63.52
CA ASP A 19 -21.68 -14.87 -63.30
C ASP A 19 -20.89 -15.71 -62.28
N LEU A 20 -21.62 -16.44 -61.45
CA LEU A 20 -21.10 -17.37 -60.44
C LEU A 20 -20.58 -18.65 -61.08
N GLY A 21 -21.13 -19.07 -62.23
CA GLY A 21 -20.57 -20.14 -63.05
C GLY A 21 -20.60 -21.54 -62.43
N TRP A 22 -21.42 -21.76 -61.40
CA TRP A 22 -21.40 -22.97 -60.58
C TRP A 22 -21.76 -24.24 -61.37
N PRO A 23 -20.89 -25.27 -61.39
CA PRO A 23 -21.16 -26.52 -62.10
C PRO A 23 -22.43 -27.23 -61.63
N LYS A 24 -23.18 -27.79 -62.59
CA LYS A 24 -24.42 -28.55 -62.35
C LYS A 24 -24.38 -29.90 -63.08
N SER A 25 -25.13 -30.88 -62.59
CA SER A 25 -25.21 -32.20 -63.26
C SER A 25 -25.86 -32.08 -64.65
N GLN A 26 -25.54 -32.99 -65.57
CA GLN A 26 -25.90 -32.87 -67.00
C GLN A 26 -27.41 -32.70 -67.27
N ALA A 27 -28.27 -33.29 -66.43
CA ALA A 27 -29.74 -33.17 -66.53
C ALA A 27 -30.34 -32.07 -65.63
N SER A 28 -29.51 -31.41 -64.81
CA SER A 28 -29.92 -30.48 -63.76
C SER A 28 -30.70 -29.29 -64.28
N LYS A 29 -31.81 -28.98 -63.61
CA LYS A 29 -32.67 -27.81 -63.90
C LYS A 29 -32.35 -26.58 -63.04
N TRP A 30 -31.29 -26.61 -62.25
CA TRP A 30 -30.73 -25.40 -61.62
C TRP A 30 -30.30 -24.41 -62.70
N ASN A 31 -30.77 -23.16 -62.61
CA ASN A 31 -30.42 -22.08 -63.52
C ASN A 31 -29.93 -20.87 -62.73
N GLU A 32 -28.93 -20.19 -63.27
CA GLU A 32 -28.45 -18.91 -62.75
C GLU A 32 -29.29 -17.78 -63.35
N VAL A 33 -29.69 -16.82 -62.52
CA VAL A 33 -30.52 -15.65 -62.88
C VAL A 33 -30.08 -14.41 -62.11
N THR A 34 -30.42 -13.23 -62.64
CA THR A 34 -30.43 -12.00 -61.83
C THR A 34 -31.72 -11.93 -61.03
N GLY A 35 -31.63 -11.56 -59.77
CA GLY A 35 -32.78 -11.18 -58.95
C GLY A 35 -32.39 -10.12 -57.92
N ASP A 36 -33.39 -9.42 -57.37
CA ASP A 36 -33.16 -8.38 -56.36
C ASP A 36 -32.97 -9.00 -54.97
N ASP A 37 -31.94 -8.56 -54.24
CA ASP A 37 -31.81 -8.86 -52.81
C ASP A 37 -32.77 -8.02 -51.94
N GLU A 38 -32.81 -8.30 -50.63
CA GLU A 38 -33.65 -7.58 -49.64
C GLU A 38 -33.48 -6.05 -49.67
N ASN A 39 -32.37 -5.55 -50.23
CA ASN A 39 -32.05 -4.12 -50.32
C ASN A 39 -32.17 -3.60 -51.78
N GLN A 40 -32.87 -4.33 -52.65
CA GLN A 40 -33.08 -4.01 -54.07
C GLN A 40 -31.79 -3.90 -54.90
N ASN A 41 -30.72 -4.59 -54.51
CA ASN A 41 -29.56 -4.74 -55.39
C ASN A 41 -29.75 -5.94 -56.30
N GLU A 42 -29.47 -5.78 -57.59
CA GLU A 42 -29.33 -6.91 -58.51
C GLU A 42 -28.18 -7.84 -58.05
N ARG A 43 -28.49 -9.12 -57.85
CA ARG A 43 -27.54 -10.19 -57.50
C ARG A 43 -27.73 -11.39 -58.41
N ARG A 44 -26.66 -12.16 -58.62
CA ARG A 44 -26.73 -13.49 -59.22
C ARG A 44 -27.26 -14.50 -58.19
N MET A 45 -28.29 -15.24 -58.58
CA MET A 45 -29.01 -16.22 -57.77
C MET A 45 -29.15 -17.52 -58.55
N HIS A 46 -29.31 -18.64 -57.84
CA HIS A 46 -29.58 -19.93 -58.46
C HIS A 46 -30.99 -20.41 -58.09
N TYR A 47 -31.78 -20.83 -59.07
CA TYR A 47 -33.12 -21.35 -58.81
C TYR A 47 -33.40 -22.67 -59.52
N VAL A 48 -34.30 -23.47 -58.95
CA VAL A 48 -34.89 -24.66 -59.56
C VAL A 48 -36.37 -24.74 -59.15
N CYS A 49 -37.21 -25.16 -60.08
CA CYS A 49 -38.65 -25.34 -59.84
C CYS A 49 -39.17 -26.46 -60.73
N GLN A 50 -39.08 -27.71 -60.25
CA GLN A 50 -39.46 -28.94 -60.99
C GLN A 50 -40.49 -29.75 -60.22
N ILE A 51 -41.58 -29.08 -59.84
CA ILE A 51 -42.64 -29.60 -58.97
C ILE A 51 -43.47 -30.73 -59.61
N THR A 52 -43.48 -30.87 -60.93
CA THR A 52 -44.39 -31.79 -61.66
C THR A 52 -43.86 -33.21 -61.87
N GLN A 53 -42.62 -33.51 -61.46
CA GLN A 53 -41.95 -34.79 -61.75
C GLN A 53 -41.35 -35.43 -60.50
N ALA A 54 -41.70 -36.70 -60.24
CA ALA A 54 -41.07 -37.50 -59.19
C ALA A 54 -39.57 -37.75 -59.46
N ASN A 55 -38.83 -38.11 -58.41
CA ASN A 55 -37.44 -38.60 -58.48
C ASN A 55 -36.49 -37.68 -59.25
N GLN A 56 -36.45 -36.40 -58.87
CA GLN A 56 -35.49 -35.44 -59.39
C GLN A 56 -34.06 -35.81 -58.96
N ASN A 57 -33.06 -35.25 -59.65
CA ASN A 57 -31.64 -35.34 -59.23
C ASN A 57 -30.89 -34.07 -59.67
N ASN A 58 -31.45 -32.92 -59.33
CA ASN A 58 -30.96 -31.59 -59.68
C ASN A 58 -29.82 -31.19 -58.73
N TRP A 59 -28.57 -31.44 -59.16
CA TRP A 59 -27.38 -31.03 -58.43
C TRP A 59 -26.83 -29.70 -58.95
N LEU A 60 -26.29 -28.91 -58.03
CA LEU A 60 -25.53 -27.68 -58.21
C LEU A 60 -24.34 -27.71 -57.24
N ARG A 61 -23.13 -27.29 -57.64
CA ARG A 61 -21.93 -27.30 -56.81
C ARG A 61 -21.18 -25.97 -56.93
N THR A 62 -20.62 -25.49 -55.83
CA THR A 62 -19.72 -24.33 -55.83
C THR A 62 -18.40 -24.62 -56.57
N GLU A 63 -17.63 -23.56 -56.77
CA GLU A 63 -16.18 -23.67 -57.01
C GLU A 63 -15.45 -24.18 -55.75
N TYR A 64 -14.14 -24.40 -55.87
CA TYR A 64 -13.29 -24.88 -54.77
C TYR A 64 -13.11 -23.80 -53.68
N ILE A 65 -13.55 -24.11 -52.47
CA ILE A 65 -13.43 -23.25 -51.30
C ILE A 65 -12.22 -23.74 -50.49
N LYS A 66 -11.12 -22.99 -50.54
CA LYS A 66 -9.94 -23.24 -49.71
C LYS A 66 -10.24 -22.90 -48.25
N VAL A 67 -9.83 -23.76 -47.32
CA VAL A 67 -10.25 -23.71 -45.89
C VAL A 67 -9.16 -23.16 -44.95
N ASP A 68 -7.98 -22.84 -45.46
CA ASP A 68 -6.91 -22.07 -44.76
C ASP A 68 -6.58 -22.53 -43.33
N GLY A 69 -6.55 -23.84 -43.12
CA GLY A 69 -6.20 -24.47 -41.85
C GLY A 69 -7.30 -24.47 -40.79
N ALA A 70 -8.48 -23.92 -41.10
CA ALA A 70 -9.63 -24.01 -40.21
C ALA A 70 -10.18 -25.44 -40.18
N ARG A 71 -10.34 -26.02 -38.98
CA ARG A 71 -10.96 -27.34 -38.83
C ARG A 71 -12.47 -27.30 -38.87
N ARG A 72 -13.05 -26.12 -39.04
CA ARG A 72 -14.48 -25.88 -39.00
C ARG A 72 -14.81 -24.61 -39.76
N ILE A 73 -15.91 -24.66 -40.50
CA ILE A 73 -16.50 -23.51 -41.17
C ILE A 73 -18.00 -23.44 -40.87
N TYR A 74 -18.55 -22.25 -41.07
CA TYR A 74 -19.95 -21.92 -40.98
C TYR A 74 -20.45 -21.60 -42.39
N ILE A 75 -21.64 -22.09 -42.71
CA ILE A 75 -22.32 -21.90 -43.99
C ILE A 75 -23.62 -21.16 -43.68
N GLU A 76 -23.79 -19.99 -44.25
CA GLU A 76 -25.03 -19.20 -44.21
C GLU A 76 -25.64 -19.21 -45.62
N VAL A 77 -26.91 -19.60 -45.72
CA VAL A 77 -27.66 -19.71 -46.96
C VAL A 77 -28.91 -18.84 -46.82
N ARG A 78 -29.09 -17.88 -47.74
CA ARG A 78 -30.35 -17.16 -47.92
C ARG A 78 -31.08 -17.67 -49.15
N PHE A 79 -32.36 -17.96 -48.99
CA PHE A 79 -33.17 -18.54 -50.05
C PHE A 79 -34.66 -18.18 -49.90
N THR A 80 -35.41 -18.31 -50.98
CA THR A 80 -36.88 -18.31 -50.95
C THR A 80 -37.39 -19.68 -51.39
N ILE A 81 -38.54 -20.09 -50.85
CA ILE A 81 -39.24 -21.30 -51.29
C ILE A 81 -40.73 -21.01 -51.43
N ARG A 82 -41.34 -21.52 -52.50
CA ARG A 82 -42.78 -21.40 -52.72
C ARG A 82 -43.52 -22.48 -51.91
N SER A 83 -44.66 -22.13 -51.32
CA SER A 83 -45.55 -23.11 -50.69
C SER A 83 -46.05 -24.13 -51.71
N CYS A 84 -46.11 -25.41 -51.32
CA CYS A 84 -46.70 -26.45 -52.16
C CYS A 84 -48.24 -26.43 -52.19
N GLU A 85 -48.87 -25.79 -51.20
CA GLU A 85 -50.33 -25.61 -51.14
C GLU A 85 -50.83 -24.71 -52.31
N ASP A 86 -49.97 -23.81 -52.78
CA ASP A 86 -50.24 -22.83 -53.84
C ASP A 86 -50.01 -23.36 -55.26
N VAL A 87 -49.88 -24.68 -55.44
CA VAL A 87 -49.69 -25.30 -56.75
C VAL A 87 -50.74 -26.37 -57.03
N PRO A 88 -51.78 -26.07 -57.83
CA PRO A 88 -52.83 -27.04 -58.14
C PRO A 88 -52.30 -28.19 -59.02
N ASN A 89 -52.86 -29.39 -58.81
CA ASN A 89 -52.60 -30.61 -59.58
C ASN A 89 -51.16 -31.16 -59.52
N VAL A 90 -50.53 -31.15 -58.34
CA VAL A 90 -49.16 -31.63 -58.16
C VAL A 90 -49.06 -32.78 -57.16
N ALA A 91 -48.53 -33.92 -57.61
CA ALA A 91 -48.39 -35.14 -56.77
C ALA A 91 -47.05 -35.25 -56.02
N THR A 92 -46.08 -34.36 -56.28
CA THR A 92 -44.66 -34.57 -55.89
C THR A 92 -43.97 -33.36 -55.24
N CYS A 93 -44.63 -32.20 -55.11
CA CYS A 93 -44.01 -30.98 -54.59
C CYS A 93 -43.42 -31.15 -53.18
N LYS A 94 -42.25 -30.53 -52.91
CA LYS A 94 -41.66 -30.40 -51.57
C LYS A 94 -41.12 -29.00 -51.27
N GLU A 95 -41.01 -28.71 -49.98
CA GLU A 95 -40.56 -27.42 -49.42
C GLU A 95 -39.20 -27.56 -48.73
N THR A 96 -38.35 -28.46 -49.25
CA THR A 96 -37.01 -28.73 -48.72
C THR A 96 -36.01 -29.00 -49.82
N PHE A 97 -34.74 -28.67 -49.57
CA PHE A 97 -33.61 -29.06 -50.41
C PHE A 97 -32.46 -29.57 -49.54
N ASN A 98 -31.53 -30.31 -50.11
CA ASN A 98 -30.44 -30.93 -49.34
C ASN A 98 -29.13 -30.17 -49.55
N LEU A 99 -28.39 -29.94 -48.46
CA LEU A 99 -27.03 -29.39 -48.47
C LEU A 99 -26.01 -30.52 -48.25
N TYR A 100 -24.97 -30.53 -49.07
CA TYR A 100 -23.88 -31.51 -49.08
C TYR A 100 -22.52 -30.80 -49.17
N TYR A 101 -21.44 -31.53 -48.86
CA TYR A 101 -20.06 -31.09 -49.12
C TYR A 101 -19.15 -32.24 -49.55
N TYR A 102 -18.02 -31.91 -50.17
CA TYR A 102 -16.93 -32.81 -50.52
C TYR A 102 -15.61 -32.22 -50.05
N GLU A 103 -14.76 -32.99 -49.36
CA GLU A 103 -13.44 -32.54 -48.93
C GLU A 103 -12.35 -32.98 -49.92
N THR A 104 -11.44 -32.07 -50.29
CA THR A 104 -10.25 -32.41 -51.08
C THR A 104 -9.07 -31.46 -50.79
N ASP A 105 -7.86 -31.88 -51.15
CA ASP A 105 -6.63 -31.15 -50.89
C ASP A 105 -6.28 -30.10 -51.96
N ARG A 106 -6.96 -30.14 -53.13
CA ARG A 106 -6.71 -29.31 -54.31
C ARG A 106 -7.99 -29.11 -55.12
N ASP A 107 -8.01 -28.11 -55.99
CA ASP A 107 -9.09 -28.01 -56.99
C ASP A 107 -8.92 -29.09 -58.08
N GLU A 108 -9.72 -30.14 -57.99
CA GLU A 108 -9.70 -31.31 -58.90
C GLU A 108 -11.08 -31.60 -59.52
N ALA A 109 -12.04 -30.70 -59.31
CA ALA A 109 -13.39 -30.81 -59.82
C ALA A 109 -13.45 -30.73 -61.35
N THR A 110 -14.28 -31.58 -61.94
CA THR A 110 -14.65 -31.53 -63.35
C THR A 110 -16.18 -31.46 -63.49
N THR A 111 -16.68 -31.57 -64.73
CA THR A 111 -18.12 -31.70 -65.01
C THR A 111 -18.71 -33.04 -64.56
N THR A 112 -17.87 -34.05 -64.30
CA THR A 112 -18.28 -35.41 -63.90
C THR A 112 -17.68 -35.89 -62.58
N PHE A 113 -16.72 -35.16 -62.01
CA PHE A 113 -16.05 -35.47 -60.74
C PHE A 113 -16.10 -34.29 -59.74
N PRO A 114 -16.32 -34.52 -58.43
CA PRO A 114 -16.80 -35.76 -57.83
C PRO A 114 -18.19 -36.15 -58.38
N PRO A 115 -18.48 -37.45 -58.55
CA PRO A 115 -19.66 -37.90 -59.29
C PRO A 115 -20.96 -37.49 -58.60
N TRP A 116 -21.94 -37.02 -59.40
CA TRP A 116 -23.22 -36.45 -58.98
C TRP A 116 -24.20 -37.46 -58.33
N ARG A 117 -23.80 -38.03 -57.19
CA ARG A 117 -24.52 -39.05 -56.42
C ARG A 117 -24.27 -38.85 -54.92
N GLU A 118 -25.27 -39.19 -54.10
CA GLU A 118 -25.21 -39.01 -52.65
C GLU A 118 -23.97 -39.64 -52.01
N GLY A 119 -23.67 -40.92 -52.31
CA GLY A 119 -22.53 -41.63 -51.73
C GLY A 119 -21.14 -41.13 -52.13
N ALA A 120 -21.03 -40.03 -52.90
CA ALA A 120 -19.77 -39.34 -53.16
C ALA A 120 -19.59 -38.06 -52.31
N TYR A 121 -20.68 -37.52 -51.74
CA TYR A 121 -20.68 -36.30 -50.94
C TYR A 121 -21.13 -36.62 -49.50
N ILE A 122 -20.71 -35.81 -48.54
CA ILE A 122 -21.19 -35.93 -47.16
C ILE A 122 -22.41 -35.00 -47.00
N LYS A 123 -23.54 -35.54 -46.53
CA LYS A 123 -24.74 -34.73 -46.27
C LYS A 123 -24.51 -33.84 -45.05
N VAL A 124 -24.81 -32.55 -45.19
CA VAL A 124 -24.80 -31.57 -44.08
C VAL A 124 -26.15 -31.60 -43.38
N ASP A 125 -27.22 -31.31 -44.11
CA ASP A 125 -28.59 -31.29 -43.59
C ASP A 125 -29.63 -31.29 -44.73
N THR A 126 -30.90 -31.52 -44.37
CA THR A 126 -32.06 -31.15 -45.18
C THR A 126 -32.51 -29.75 -44.75
N ILE A 127 -32.37 -28.76 -45.63
CA ILE A 127 -32.78 -27.38 -45.37
C ILE A 127 -34.28 -27.24 -45.65
N ALA A 128 -35.02 -26.68 -44.69
CA ALA A 128 -36.43 -26.33 -44.78
C ALA A 128 -36.60 -24.82 -44.58
N ALA A 129 -37.72 -24.28 -45.01
CA ALA A 129 -38.08 -22.88 -44.77
C ALA A 129 -38.93 -22.71 -43.50
N ASP A 130 -38.64 -21.66 -42.74
CA ASP A 130 -39.51 -21.16 -41.66
C ASP A 130 -40.74 -20.43 -42.24
N GLN A 131 -40.57 -19.81 -43.41
CA GLN A 131 -41.54 -18.93 -44.07
C GLN A 131 -41.68 -19.24 -45.57
N ARG A 132 -42.90 -19.18 -46.12
CA ARG A 132 -43.24 -19.68 -47.46
C ARG A 132 -44.06 -18.65 -48.21
N PHE A 133 -43.66 -18.30 -49.42
CA PHE A 133 -44.40 -17.32 -50.22
C PHE A 133 -45.49 -17.99 -51.09
N GLY A 134 -46.58 -17.26 -51.28
CA GLY A 134 -47.78 -17.66 -52.03
C GLY A 134 -48.37 -16.53 -52.88
N PRO A 135 -49.53 -16.74 -53.55
CA PRO A 135 -50.17 -15.74 -54.39
C PRO A 135 -50.60 -14.49 -53.60
N GLY A 136 -49.87 -13.39 -53.78
CA GLY A 136 -50.17 -12.11 -53.14
C GLY A 136 -49.47 -11.87 -51.79
N SER A 137 -48.57 -12.77 -51.35
CA SER A 137 -47.62 -12.46 -50.28
C SER A 137 -46.36 -11.79 -50.85
N ASP A 138 -45.67 -11.01 -50.03
CA ASP A 138 -44.30 -10.58 -50.35
C ASP A 138 -43.34 -11.77 -50.41
N LYS A 139 -42.16 -11.58 -51.04
CA LYS A 139 -41.10 -12.59 -51.11
C LYS A 139 -40.41 -12.72 -49.75
N GLU A 140 -40.91 -13.59 -48.88
CA GLU A 140 -40.27 -13.90 -47.60
C GLU A 140 -38.92 -14.63 -47.80
N VAL A 141 -37.83 -14.03 -47.31
CA VAL A 141 -36.47 -14.57 -47.44
C VAL A 141 -36.10 -15.34 -46.18
N ASN A 142 -35.80 -16.63 -46.37
CA ASN A 142 -35.35 -17.51 -45.31
C ASN A 142 -33.84 -17.39 -45.14
N PHE A 143 -33.37 -17.46 -43.90
CA PHE A 143 -31.94 -17.45 -43.55
C PHE A 143 -31.61 -18.69 -42.74
N GLU A 144 -30.80 -19.58 -43.31
CA GLU A 144 -30.39 -20.81 -42.64
C GLU A 144 -28.88 -20.89 -42.43
N LYS A 145 -28.49 -21.43 -41.27
CA LYS A 145 -27.09 -21.49 -40.85
C LYS A 145 -26.70 -22.86 -40.36
N ARG A 146 -25.64 -23.40 -40.95
CA ARG A 146 -25.03 -24.68 -40.55
C ARG A 146 -23.54 -24.51 -40.29
N ASN A 147 -22.94 -25.49 -39.63
CA ASN A 147 -21.49 -25.57 -39.43
C ASN A 147 -21.04 -26.99 -39.76
N ILE A 148 -19.87 -27.11 -40.39
CA ILE A 148 -19.27 -28.41 -40.73
C ILE A 148 -17.86 -28.49 -40.16
N GLY A 149 -17.51 -29.65 -39.63
CA GLY A 149 -16.22 -29.96 -39.06
C GLY A 149 -16.27 -31.18 -38.12
N PRO A 150 -15.14 -31.83 -37.82
CA PRO A 150 -13.77 -31.45 -38.19
C PRO A 150 -13.45 -31.68 -39.67
N ILE A 151 -13.10 -30.61 -40.40
CA ILE A 151 -12.58 -30.71 -41.77
C ILE A 151 -11.15 -31.27 -41.72
N SER A 152 -10.85 -32.22 -42.59
CA SER A 152 -9.58 -32.95 -42.64
C SER A 152 -8.67 -32.54 -43.81
N LYS A 153 -9.23 -31.97 -44.87
CA LYS A 153 -8.52 -31.57 -46.11
C LYS A 153 -8.32 -30.05 -46.23
N ASN A 154 -7.50 -29.63 -47.21
CA ASN A 154 -7.17 -28.21 -47.42
C ASN A 154 -8.33 -27.36 -47.98
N GLY A 155 -9.37 -27.96 -48.55
CA GLY A 155 -10.53 -27.26 -49.06
C GLY A 155 -11.74 -28.17 -49.28
N ILE A 156 -12.83 -27.57 -49.74
CA ILE A 156 -14.09 -28.25 -49.98
C ILE A 156 -14.79 -27.75 -51.24
N TYR A 157 -15.80 -28.50 -51.69
CA TYR A 157 -16.92 -27.97 -52.46
C TYR A 157 -18.20 -28.09 -51.64
N LEU A 158 -19.09 -27.11 -51.74
CA LEU A 158 -20.48 -27.27 -51.29
C LEU A 158 -21.35 -27.70 -52.47
N ALA A 159 -22.37 -28.52 -52.21
CA ALA A 159 -23.32 -28.95 -53.21
C ALA A 159 -24.75 -28.87 -52.69
N PHE A 160 -25.65 -28.42 -53.55
CA PHE A 160 -27.08 -28.27 -53.32
C PHE A 160 -27.82 -29.27 -54.20
N ARG A 161 -28.78 -29.99 -53.62
CA ARG A 161 -29.56 -31.01 -54.34
C ARG A 161 -31.04 -30.87 -54.08
N ASP A 162 -31.78 -30.71 -55.16
CA ASP A 162 -33.22 -30.98 -55.23
C ASP A 162 -33.42 -32.38 -55.84
N ASP A 163 -33.97 -33.28 -55.04
CA ASP A 163 -34.22 -34.69 -55.40
C ASP A 163 -35.70 -35.06 -55.47
N THR A 164 -36.56 -34.11 -55.13
CA THR A 164 -37.97 -34.37 -54.86
C THR A 164 -38.91 -33.37 -55.50
N GLY A 165 -38.42 -32.29 -56.10
CA GLY A 165 -39.23 -31.33 -56.87
C GLY A 165 -39.62 -30.10 -56.06
N ALA A 166 -38.64 -29.43 -55.47
CA ALA A 166 -38.84 -28.14 -54.80
C ALA A 166 -38.89 -26.96 -55.80
N CYS A 167 -39.51 -25.86 -55.37
CA CYS A 167 -39.48 -24.57 -56.07
C CYS A 167 -38.74 -23.54 -55.21
N VAL A 168 -37.40 -23.53 -55.36
CA VAL A 168 -36.46 -22.83 -54.48
C VAL A 168 -35.55 -21.91 -55.28
N ALA A 169 -35.24 -20.73 -54.71
CA ALA A 169 -34.20 -19.83 -55.22
C ALA A 169 -33.17 -19.54 -54.10
N ILE A 170 -31.94 -20.00 -54.29
CA ILE A 170 -30.79 -19.67 -53.45
C ILE A 170 -30.31 -18.27 -53.86
N MET A 171 -30.55 -17.29 -52.99
CA MET A 171 -30.23 -15.88 -53.21
C MET A 171 -28.78 -15.57 -52.90
N HIS A 172 -28.25 -16.13 -51.81
CA HIS A 172 -26.90 -15.85 -51.33
C HIS A 172 -26.34 -17.02 -50.52
N VAL A 173 -25.05 -17.31 -50.71
CA VAL A 173 -24.29 -18.24 -49.87
C VAL A 173 -23.05 -17.54 -49.34
N LYS A 174 -22.81 -17.67 -48.04
CA LYS A 174 -21.60 -17.20 -47.37
C LYS A 174 -20.97 -18.32 -46.57
N VAL A 175 -19.66 -18.49 -46.73
CA VAL A 175 -18.86 -19.49 -46.03
C VAL A 175 -17.72 -18.78 -45.32
N TYR A 176 -17.51 -19.08 -44.04
CA TYR A 176 -16.46 -18.45 -43.24
C TYR A 176 -16.04 -19.33 -42.06
N TYR A 177 -14.87 -19.08 -41.48
CA TYR A 177 -14.50 -19.63 -40.17
C TYR A 177 -14.38 -18.53 -39.11
N LYS A 178 -14.34 -18.95 -37.84
CA LYS A 178 -14.17 -18.05 -36.71
C LYS A 178 -12.75 -18.15 -36.16
N TYR A 179 -12.22 -17.05 -35.65
CA TYR A 179 -10.92 -17.02 -35.02
C TYR A 179 -10.85 -15.94 -33.93
N CYS A 180 -9.95 -16.15 -32.99
CA CYS A 180 -9.60 -15.14 -32.01
C CYS A 180 -8.49 -14.24 -32.58
N GLY A 181 -8.80 -12.96 -32.75
CA GLY A 181 -7.86 -11.97 -33.30
C GLY A 181 -6.67 -11.68 -32.39
N GLU A 182 -5.61 -11.11 -32.96
CA GLU A 182 -4.41 -10.73 -32.22
C GLU A 182 -4.74 -9.79 -31.05
N THR A 183 -4.10 -10.03 -29.90
CA THR A 183 -4.40 -9.25 -28.69
C THR A 183 -3.18 -9.09 -27.78
N LEU A 184 -3.16 -7.97 -27.06
CA LEU A 184 -2.18 -7.66 -26.02
C LEU A 184 -2.91 -7.67 -24.67
N MET A 185 -2.57 -8.61 -23.80
CA MET A 185 -3.21 -8.76 -22.49
C MET A 185 -2.21 -9.22 -21.44
N ASN A 186 -2.30 -8.70 -20.20
CA ASN A 186 -1.43 -9.08 -19.09
C ASN A 186 0.08 -8.99 -19.40
N LEU A 187 0.49 -7.97 -20.18
CA LEU A 187 1.85 -7.74 -20.67
C LEU A 187 2.40 -8.88 -21.57
N ALA A 188 1.51 -9.63 -22.22
CA ALA A 188 1.84 -10.62 -23.23
C ALA A 188 1.10 -10.33 -24.54
N SER A 189 1.74 -10.68 -25.65
CA SER A 189 1.16 -10.69 -27.00
C SER A 189 0.70 -12.10 -27.35
N PHE A 190 -0.50 -12.20 -27.93
CA PHE A 190 -1.12 -13.44 -28.39
C PHE A 190 -1.47 -13.30 -29.86
N SER A 191 -0.99 -14.24 -30.68
CA SER A 191 -1.21 -14.26 -32.13
C SER A 191 -2.61 -14.71 -32.51
N ARG A 192 -3.00 -14.43 -33.76
CA ARG A 192 -4.24 -14.91 -34.38
C ARG A 192 -4.36 -16.43 -34.20
N THR A 193 -5.45 -16.88 -33.59
CA THR A 193 -5.67 -18.30 -33.26
C THR A 193 -7.02 -18.74 -33.79
N VAL A 194 -7.02 -19.73 -34.69
CA VAL A 194 -8.25 -20.26 -35.30
C VAL A 194 -9.06 -21.06 -34.28
N SER A 195 -10.40 -20.98 -34.33
CA SER A 195 -11.26 -21.73 -33.41
C SER A 195 -11.12 -23.24 -33.60
N GLY A 196 -11.39 -24.00 -32.54
CA GLY A 196 -11.23 -25.46 -32.56
C GLY A 196 -12.26 -26.22 -33.41
N PRO A 197 -12.07 -27.54 -33.59
CA PRO A 197 -12.92 -28.39 -34.43
C PRO A 197 -14.36 -28.56 -33.92
N GLN A 198 -14.61 -28.38 -32.62
CA GLN A 198 -15.92 -28.54 -31.97
C GLN A 198 -16.39 -27.23 -31.31
N ILE A 199 -17.70 -27.04 -31.08
CA ILE A 199 -18.25 -25.82 -30.44
C ILE A 199 -17.64 -25.65 -29.03
N THR A 200 -17.45 -26.76 -28.33
CA THR A 200 -16.87 -26.87 -26.99
C THR A 200 -15.33 -26.89 -26.97
N SER A 201 -14.65 -26.77 -28.12
CA SER A 201 -13.19 -26.78 -28.17
C SER A 201 -12.59 -25.53 -27.53
N LEU A 202 -11.45 -25.73 -26.85
CA LEU A 202 -10.61 -24.67 -26.30
C LEU A 202 -9.20 -24.85 -26.86
N VAL A 203 -8.75 -23.94 -27.72
CA VAL A 203 -7.41 -23.98 -28.33
C VAL A 203 -6.47 -23.11 -27.48
N GLU A 204 -5.48 -23.72 -26.83
CA GLU A 204 -4.45 -23.00 -26.05
C GLU A 204 -3.63 -22.08 -26.98
N ALA A 205 -3.59 -20.78 -26.64
CA ALA A 205 -2.72 -19.80 -27.27
C ALA A 205 -1.69 -19.29 -26.25
N ARG A 206 -0.42 -19.59 -26.49
CA ARG A 206 0.70 -19.17 -25.62
C ARG A 206 1.08 -17.73 -25.90
N GLY A 207 1.13 -16.93 -24.85
CA GLY A 207 1.53 -15.52 -24.94
C GLY A 207 3.06 -15.37 -24.94
N SER A 208 3.56 -14.40 -25.70
CA SER A 208 4.95 -13.95 -25.62
C SER A 208 5.04 -12.65 -24.83
N CYS A 209 5.95 -12.55 -23.85
CA CYS A 209 6.09 -11.34 -23.05
C CYS A 209 6.49 -10.13 -23.91
N VAL A 210 5.89 -8.98 -23.64
CA VAL A 210 6.25 -7.72 -24.30
C VAL A 210 7.65 -7.26 -23.89
N ARG A 211 8.29 -6.39 -24.70
CA ARG A 211 9.63 -5.85 -24.39
C ARG A 211 9.67 -5.26 -22.98
N ASN A 212 10.77 -5.51 -22.28
CA ASN A 212 11.00 -5.15 -20.88
C ASN A 212 10.04 -5.82 -19.87
N ALA A 213 9.53 -7.00 -20.19
CA ALA A 213 8.82 -7.90 -19.28
C ALA A 213 9.45 -9.31 -19.24
N GLY A 214 9.46 -9.94 -18.06
CA GLY A 214 10.01 -11.27 -17.78
C GLY A 214 9.51 -11.82 -16.43
N ASP A 215 10.08 -12.92 -15.96
CA ASP A 215 9.82 -13.54 -14.62
C ASP A 215 8.33 -13.78 -14.26
N GLY A 216 7.48 -13.95 -15.27
CA GLY A 216 6.06 -14.16 -15.11
C GLY A 216 5.64 -15.62 -15.05
N ARG A 217 4.45 -15.88 -14.50
CA ARG A 217 3.76 -17.17 -14.73
C ARG A 217 3.33 -17.19 -16.19
N TYR A 218 3.72 -18.24 -16.93
CA TYR A 218 3.48 -18.39 -18.37
C TYR A 218 2.09 -17.88 -18.79
N PRO A 219 2.02 -16.83 -19.63
CA PRO A 219 0.75 -16.25 -20.05
C PRO A 219 0.08 -17.16 -21.08
N SER A 220 -1.17 -17.52 -20.84
CA SER A 220 -1.97 -18.34 -21.74
C SER A 220 -3.38 -17.75 -21.87
N LEU A 221 -3.90 -17.79 -23.10
CA LEU A 221 -5.30 -17.65 -23.39
C LEU A 221 -5.82 -18.97 -23.98
N HIS A 222 -7.12 -19.15 -24.05
CA HIS A 222 -7.72 -20.16 -24.91
C HIS A 222 -8.74 -19.50 -25.83
N CYS A 223 -8.69 -19.86 -27.11
CA CYS A 223 -9.71 -19.49 -28.10
C CYS A 223 -10.82 -20.54 -28.05
N ASP A 224 -12.07 -20.12 -27.82
CA ASP A 224 -13.22 -21.02 -27.84
C ASP A 224 -13.69 -21.38 -29.27
N GLY A 225 -14.56 -22.39 -29.37
CA GLY A 225 -15.14 -22.82 -30.64
C GLY A 225 -16.00 -21.75 -31.33
N GLU A 226 -16.36 -20.67 -30.63
CA GLU A 226 -17.14 -19.54 -31.14
C GLU A 226 -16.28 -18.33 -31.52
N GLY A 227 -14.94 -18.43 -31.42
CA GLY A 227 -13.99 -17.40 -31.85
C GLY A 227 -13.72 -16.30 -30.81
N ASN A 228 -14.01 -16.54 -29.52
CA ASN A 228 -13.76 -15.58 -28.45
C ASN A 228 -12.58 -16.00 -27.55
N TRP A 229 -11.86 -15.00 -27.06
CA TRP A 229 -10.84 -15.20 -26.03
C TRP A 229 -11.50 -15.45 -24.66
N THR A 230 -11.13 -16.57 -24.04
CA THR A 230 -11.50 -16.92 -22.66
C THR A 230 -10.67 -16.15 -21.62
N VAL A 231 -10.84 -16.46 -20.34
CA VAL A 231 -10.13 -15.78 -19.23
C VAL A 231 -8.62 -16.03 -19.32
N PRO A 232 -7.77 -14.99 -19.32
CA PRO A 232 -6.32 -15.17 -19.35
C PRO A 232 -5.80 -15.81 -18.06
N THR A 233 -4.90 -16.77 -18.21
CA THR A 233 -4.11 -17.32 -17.11
C THR A 233 -2.66 -16.88 -17.24
N GLY A 234 -1.98 -16.65 -16.11
CA GLY A 234 -0.64 -16.08 -16.10
C GLY A 234 -0.58 -14.60 -16.47
N THR A 235 0.63 -14.04 -16.36
CA THR A 235 0.94 -12.63 -16.65
C THR A 235 2.45 -12.48 -16.72
N CYS A 236 2.93 -11.70 -17.70
CA CYS A 236 4.31 -11.24 -17.68
C CYS A 236 4.48 -10.10 -16.66
N VAL A 237 5.72 -9.84 -16.25
CA VAL A 237 6.02 -8.85 -15.21
C VAL A 237 7.04 -7.84 -15.73
N CYS A 238 6.76 -6.54 -15.64
CA CYS A 238 7.75 -5.55 -16.07
C CYS A 238 9.03 -5.66 -15.22
N THR A 239 10.18 -5.57 -15.87
CA THR A 239 11.51 -5.67 -15.22
C THR A 239 11.80 -4.48 -14.29
N ALA A 240 12.93 -4.50 -13.58
CA ALA A 240 13.39 -3.34 -12.83
C ALA A 240 13.60 -2.15 -13.79
N GLY A 241 13.24 -0.94 -13.35
CA GLY A 241 13.26 0.26 -14.18
C GLY A 241 12.04 0.47 -15.10
N TYR A 242 11.11 -0.50 -15.22
CA TYR A 242 9.95 -0.38 -16.11
C TYR A 242 8.61 -0.63 -15.42
N GLU A 243 7.61 0.22 -15.65
CA GLU A 243 6.24 0.06 -15.14
C GLU A 243 5.25 -0.36 -16.24
N PRO A 244 4.17 -1.08 -15.90
CA PRO A 244 3.09 -1.31 -16.86
C PRO A 244 2.39 0.00 -17.22
N ASN A 245 2.08 0.20 -18.51
CA ASN A 245 1.14 1.25 -18.89
C ASN A 245 -0.28 0.97 -18.37
N PHE A 246 -1.14 1.98 -18.41
CA PHE A 246 -2.53 1.91 -17.95
C PHE A 246 -3.33 0.71 -18.50
N SER A 247 -3.18 0.39 -19.79
CA SER A 247 -3.85 -0.75 -20.43
C SER A 247 -3.12 -2.10 -20.30
N ARG A 248 -1.96 -2.16 -19.61
CA ARG A 248 -1.13 -3.36 -19.43
C ARG A 248 -0.73 -4.06 -20.75
N THR A 249 -0.48 -3.26 -21.79
CA THR A 249 -0.03 -3.70 -23.11
C THR A 249 1.45 -3.45 -23.39
N GLN A 250 2.14 -2.66 -22.55
CA GLN A 250 3.58 -2.39 -22.67
C GLN A 250 4.21 -2.06 -21.31
N CYS A 251 5.52 -2.31 -21.18
CA CYS A 251 6.33 -1.84 -20.06
C CYS A 251 7.06 -0.54 -20.46
N LYS A 252 6.72 0.57 -19.81
CA LYS A 252 7.31 1.91 -20.01
C LYS A 252 8.47 2.12 -19.04
N ALA A 253 9.56 2.74 -19.48
CA ALA A 253 10.65 3.09 -18.59
C ALA A 253 10.19 4.12 -17.54
N CYS A 254 10.68 4.02 -16.31
CA CYS A 254 10.41 5.02 -15.27
C CYS A 254 10.79 6.42 -15.77
N ALA A 255 9.93 7.40 -15.49
CA ALA A 255 10.23 8.81 -15.76
C ALA A 255 11.48 9.28 -15.00
N ARG A 256 12.07 10.41 -15.41
CA ARG A 256 13.15 11.04 -14.64
C ARG A 256 12.69 11.31 -13.21
N ASN A 257 13.62 11.23 -12.26
CA ASN A 257 13.38 11.30 -10.83
C ASN A 257 12.38 10.27 -10.27
N HIS A 258 12.16 9.16 -11.00
CA HIS A 258 11.41 8.00 -10.56
C HIS A 258 12.24 6.73 -10.79
N TYR A 259 12.03 5.71 -9.97
CA TYR A 259 12.77 4.46 -10.02
C TYR A 259 11.87 3.25 -9.76
N LYS A 260 12.40 2.05 -10.04
CA LYS A 260 11.76 0.78 -9.69
C LYS A 260 12.79 -0.35 -9.53
N SER A 261 13.06 -0.75 -8.29
CA SER A 261 14.07 -1.78 -7.97
C SER A 261 13.60 -3.23 -8.12
N LYS A 262 12.28 -3.49 -8.13
CA LYS A 262 11.70 -4.84 -8.03
C LYS A 262 11.03 -5.27 -9.34
N VAL A 263 11.26 -6.53 -9.77
CA VAL A 263 10.57 -7.17 -10.91
C VAL A 263 9.13 -7.53 -10.52
N LYS A 264 8.25 -6.52 -10.47
CA LYS A 264 6.82 -6.63 -10.15
C LYS A 264 5.99 -5.68 -11.00
N ASN A 265 4.71 -5.97 -11.22
CA ASN A 265 3.77 -5.07 -11.91
C ASN A 265 3.29 -3.94 -10.98
N LEU A 266 4.25 -3.15 -10.52
CA LEU A 266 4.08 -1.96 -9.69
C LEU A 266 4.46 -0.71 -10.50
N PRO A 267 3.81 0.44 -10.26
CA PRO A 267 4.23 1.71 -10.83
C PRO A 267 5.62 2.11 -10.31
N CYS A 268 6.32 2.93 -11.09
CA CYS A 268 7.56 3.56 -10.69
C CYS A 268 7.28 4.55 -9.54
N GLN A 269 8.16 4.54 -8.55
CA GLN A 269 8.06 5.42 -7.39
C GLN A 269 8.92 6.67 -7.61
N ARG A 270 8.50 7.82 -7.09
CA ARG A 270 9.39 8.99 -7.00
C ARG A 270 10.62 8.63 -6.17
N CYS A 271 11.76 9.22 -6.49
CA CYS A 271 12.95 9.09 -5.66
C CYS A 271 12.66 9.50 -4.21
N PRO A 272 13.05 8.69 -3.21
CA PRO A 272 12.87 9.06 -1.80
C PRO A 272 13.77 10.23 -1.43
N ALA A 273 13.53 10.83 -0.25
CA ALA A 273 14.20 12.07 0.15
C ALA A 273 15.73 11.98 0.06
N TYR A 274 16.35 13.09 -0.35
CA TYR A 274 17.79 13.24 -0.55
C TYR A 274 18.41 12.27 -1.58
N SER A 275 17.60 11.79 -2.54
CA SER A 275 18.06 11.02 -3.70
C SER A 275 17.41 11.52 -4.99
N SER A 276 18.02 11.23 -6.14
CA SER A 276 17.50 11.59 -7.46
C SER A 276 17.85 10.55 -8.53
N ALA A 277 17.20 10.64 -9.69
CA ALA A 277 17.50 9.83 -10.86
C ALA A 277 17.47 10.70 -12.12
N SER A 278 18.64 10.92 -12.73
CA SER A 278 18.78 11.76 -13.93
C SER A 278 18.23 11.11 -15.20
N ASN A 279 18.43 9.80 -15.33
CA ASN A 279 18.05 9.00 -16.48
C ASN A 279 16.65 8.39 -16.33
N GLN A 280 16.02 8.10 -17.47
CA GLN A 280 14.81 7.26 -17.50
C GLN A 280 15.17 5.79 -17.24
N GLY A 281 14.23 5.02 -16.71
CA GLY A 281 14.43 3.59 -16.47
C GLY A 281 15.25 3.23 -15.24
N ALA A 282 15.42 4.17 -14.29
CA ALA A 282 16.26 3.95 -13.12
C ALA A 282 15.76 2.78 -12.23
N THR A 283 16.68 1.92 -11.82
CA THR A 283 16.41 0.80 -10.90
C THR A 283 16.57 1.19 -9.43
N VAL A 284 17.33 2.25 -9.15
CA VAL A 284 17.58 2.89 -7.86
C VAL A 284 17.77 4.40 -8.09
N CYS A 285 17.56 5.22 -7.07
CA CYS A 285 17.91 6.65 -7.12
C CYS A 285 19.23 6.89 -6.38
N ASP A 286 20.15 7.60 -7.03
CA ASP A 286 21.45 7.96 -6.50
C ASP A 286 21.29 9.00 -5.38
N CYS A 287 22.14 8.93 -4.35
CA CYS A 287 22.06 9.90 -3.25
C CYS A 287 22.61 11.27 -3.67
N MET A 288 22.00 12.32 -3.11
CA MET A 288 22.52 13.69 -3.24
C MET A 288 23.81 13.85 -2.43
N ASN A 289 24.65 14.81 -2.81
CA ASN A 289 25.92 15.10 -2.12
C ASN A 289 25.69 15.36 -0.62
N GLY A 290 26.53 14.79 0.26
CA GLY A 290 26.34 14.80 1.71
C GLY A 290 25.29 13.84 2.28
N TYR A 291 24.71 12.96 1.45
CA TYR A 291 23.76 11.93 1.86
C TYR A 291 24.12 10.56 1.28
N PHE A 292 23.78 9.51 2.02
CA PHE A 292 24.23 8.15 1.77
C PHE A 292 23.15 7.12 2.15
N ARG A 293 23.33 5.88 1.71
CA ARG A 293 22.61 4.71 2.22
C ARG A 293 23.62 3.73 2.82
N ALA A 294 23.25 3.07 3.91
CA ALA A 294 24.03 1.95 4.45
C ALA A 294 23.81 0.70 3.57
N PRO A 295 24.73 -0.29 3.59
CA PRO A 295 24.56 -1.54 2.84
C PRO A 295 23.33 -2.37 3.23
N SER A 296 22.77 -2.12 4.42
CA SER A 296 21.52 -2.70 4.91
C SER A 296 20.26 -2.01 4.38
N ASP A 297 20.38 -0.80 3.83
CA ASP A 297 19.24 0.03 3.47
C ASP A 297 18.64 -0.41 2.11
N THR A 298 17.33 -0.39 2.00
CA THR A 298 16.63 -0.69 0.74
C THR A 298 16.51 0.54 -0.15
N ALA A 299 16.35 0.32 -1.47
CA ALA A 299 16.23 1.41 -2.45
C ALA A 299 15.05 2.38 -2.19
N ASP A 300 14.02 1.94 -1.46
CA ASP A 300 12.88 2.74 -1.05
C ASP A 300 13.12 3.62 0.19
N GLN A 301 14.21 3.40 0.94
CA GLN A 301 14.60 4.27 2.05
C GLN A 301 15.26 5.57 1.53
N PRO A 302 15.02 6.71 2.20
CA PRO A 302 15.69 7.97 1.86
C PRO A 302 17.18 7.87 2.13
N CYS A 303 17.97 8.68 1.41
CA CYS A 303 19.37 8.84 1.78
C CYS A 303 19.44 9.67 3.07
N THR A 304 20.40 9.34 3.92
CA THR A 304 20.57 9.89 5.27
C THR A 304 22.01 10.34 5.44
N LYS A 305 22.30 11.14 6.47
CA LYS A 305 23.64 11.73 6.66
C LYS A 305 24.24 11.38 8.02
N PRO A 306 25.55 11.56 8.24
CA PRO A 306 26.15 11.41 9.56
C PRO A 306 25.51 12.36 10.60
N PRO A 307 25.49 12.00 11.90
CA PRO A 307 24.91 12.85 12.94
C PRO A 307 25.83 14.03 13.25
N THR A 308 25.28 15.09 13.85
CA THR A 308 26.09 16.17 14.43
C THR A 308 26.80 15.71 15.71
N LYS A 309 27.69 16.54 16.26
CA LYS A 309 28.24 16.34 17.61
C LYS A 309 27.15 16.24 18.69
N VAL A 310 27.46 15.53 19.77
CA VAL A 310 26.66 15.49 21.01
C VAL A 310 26.58 16.87 21.66
N VAL A 311 25.52 17.11 22.44
CA VAL A 311 25.31 18.36 23.17
C VAL A 311 25.46 18.13 24.68
N ASN A 312 25.64 19.21 25.45
CA ASN A 312 25.74 19.19 26.91
C ASN A 312 26.70 18.13 27.49
N LEU A 313 27.87 17.93 26.88
CA LEU A 313 28.90 17.03 27.39
C LEU A 313 29.55 17.61 28.66
N TYR A 314 29.41 16.90 29.78
CA TYR A 314 30.07 17.22 31.05
C TYR A 314 30.69 16.00 31.72
N SER A 315 31.56 16.25 32.70
CA SER A 315 32.35 15.24 33.41
C SER A 315 32.25 15.42 34.93
N VAL A 316 32.06 14.32 35.65
CA VAL A 316 32.15 14.27 37.12
C VAL A 316 33.36 13.42 37.51
N VAL A 317 34.29 14.01 38.27
CA VAL A 317 35.54 13.35 38.69
C VAL A 317 35.41 12.83 40.11
N ASN A 318 35.83 11.58 40.33
CA ASN A 318 35.99 11.00 41.65
C ASN A 318 37.33 10.24 41.71
N GLN A 319 38.34 10.83 42.35
CA GLN A 319 39.69 10.28 42.48
C GLN A 319 40.33 9.97 41.12
N THR A 320 40.45 8.68 40.79
CA THR A 320 41.01 8.11 39.56
C THR A 320 39.94 7.69 38.54
N SER A 321 38.68 8.08 38.77
CA SER A 321 37.54 7.75 37.93
C SER A 321 36.81 8.98 37.44
N VAL A 322 36.23 8.90 36.24
CA VAL A 322 35.49 9.98 35.57
C VAL A 322 34.19 9.42 35.03
N ASN A 323 33.06 9.98 35.44
CA ASN A 323 31.76 9.74 34.82
C ASN A 323 31.48 10.82 33.78
N LEU A 324 31.35 10.42 32.51
CA LEU A 324 31.04 11.33 31.40
C LEU A 324 29.56 11.20 31.05
N ASN A 325 28.89 12.34 30.91
CA ASN A 325 27.47 12.42 30.59
C ASN A 325 27.27 13.42 29.46
N TRP A 326 26.36 13.13 28.54
CA TRP A 326 26.00 14.00 27.43
C TRP A 326 24.52 13.86 27.08
N GLU A 327 24.07 14.71 26.16
CA GLU A 327 22.77 14.62 25.51
C GLU A 327 22.93 14.27 24.02
N ARG A 328 21.82 13.84 23.40
CA ARG A 328 21.81 13.42 22.01
C ARG A 328 22.17 14.56 21.04
N PRO A 329 22.73 14.27 19.86
CA PRO A 329 22.97 15.29 18.83
C PRO A 329 21.72 16.05 18.42
N LEU A 330 21.85 17.35 18.12
CA LEU A 330 20.74 18.17 17.62
C LEU A 330 20.17 17.66 16.29
N ASN A 331 20.99 17.00 15.47
CA ASN A 331 20.54 16.31 14.26
C ASN A 331 21.20 14.92 14.20
N GLU A 332 20.40 13.86 14.39
CA GLU A 332 20.85 12.46 14.37
C GLU A 332 21.09 11.92 12.93
N GLY A 333 20.86 12.73 11.90
CA GLY A 333 21.05 12.38 10.49
C GLY A 333 19.84 11.72 9.81
N GLY A 334 18.71 11.62 10.53
CA GLY A 334 17.47 11.00 10.05
C GLY A 334 17.39 9.49 10.26
N ARG A 335 18.13 8.95 11.24
CA ARG A 335 18.20 7.53 11.59
C ARG A 335 18.09 7.33 13.11
N ASP A 336 17.62 6.16 13.52
CA ASP A 336 17.48 5.72 14.92
C ASP A 336 18.60 4.77 15.37
N ASP A 337 19.50 4.37 14.47
CA ASP A 337 20.68 3.53 14.69
C ASP A 337 21.88 4.28 15.32
N LEU A 338 21.60 5.31 16.12
CA LEU A 338 22.59 6.17 16.73
C LEU A 338 23.40 5.45 17.82
N THR A 339 24.71 5.54 17.72
CA THR A 339 25.70 4.99 18.66
C THR A 339 26.76 6.02 19.00
N TYR A 340 27.48 5.81 20.10
CA TYR A 340 28.61 6.65 20.52
C TYR A 340 29.90 5.85 20.70
N SER A 341 31.03 6.52 20.52
CA SER A 341 32.34 6.02 20.89
C SER A 341 33.14 7.06 21.68
N ASN A 342 33.83 6.60 22.71
CA ASN A 342 34.71 7.40 23.55
C ASN A 342 36.16 7.14 23.14
N GLN A 343 36.87 8.18 22.72
CA GLN A 343 38.31 8.14 22.46
C GLN A 343 39.04 8.96 23.53
N VAL A 344 39.87 8.31 24.33
CA VAL A 344 40.65 8.96 25.40
C VAL A 344 42.08 9.21 24.92
N LYS A 345 42.54 10.44 25.09
CA LYS A 345 43.95 10.82 24.98
C LYS A 345 44.37 11.46 26.30
N CYS A 346 45.54 11.12 26.82
CA CYS A 346 46.06 11.74 28.05
C CYS A 346 47.25 12.63 27.75
N THR A 347 47.38 13.67 28.56
CA THR A 347 48.51 14.59 28.54
C THR A 347 49.48 14.13 29.63
N VAL A 348 50.62 13.56 29.23
CA VAL A 348 51.65 13.15 30.19
C VAL A 348 52.65 14.30 30.34
N TYR A 349 52.62 14.97 31.49
CA TYR A 349 53.67 15.92 31.85
C TYR A 349 54.92 15.14 32.30
N ASN A 350 56.03 15.31 31.59
CA ASN A 350 57.33 14.76 31.99
C ASN A 350 58.26 15.90 32.42
N LEU A 351 58.34 16.15 33.73
CA LEU A 351 59.10 17.26 34.32
C LEU A 351 60.53 16.88 34.78
N GLN A 352 61.06 15.71 34.38
CA GLN A 352 62.28 15.14 34.99
C GLN A 352 63.56 15.09 34.13
N LYS A 353 63.62 15.76 32.97
CA LYS A 353 64.86 15.83 32.16
C LYS A 353 65.14 17.20 31.54
N PHE A 354 65.72 18.12 32.32
CA PHE A 354 66.57 19.19 31.79
C PHE A 354 67.71 19.51 32.77
N VAL A 355 68.89 18.94 32.49
CA VAL A 355 70.17 19.51 32.94
C VAL A 355 70.64 20.42 31.80
N PHE A 356 70.96 21.68 32.10
CA PHE A 356 71.38 22.64 31.09
C PHE A 356 72.84 22.41 30.67
N SER A 357 73.09 22.28 29.37
CA SER A 357 74.41 22.49 28.79
C SER A 357 74.33 23.07 27.37
N THR A 358 74.75 24.33 27.24
CA THR A 358 75.15 25.06 26.02
C THR A 358 74.09 25.35 24.92
N PRO A 359 74.07 26.56 24.34
CA PRO A 359 73.22 26.91 23.20
C PRO A 359 73.88 26.54 21.87
N PHE A 360 73.13 25.90 20.96
CA PHE A 360 73.54 25.76 19.55
C PHE A 360 72.76 26.73 18.67
N ILE A 361 73.50 27.47 17.85
CA ILE A 361 73.02 28.27 16.72
C ILE A 361 73.06 27.37 15.49
N CYS A 362 72.03 27.38 14.65
CA CYS A 362 72.11 26.89 13.28
C CYS A 362 71.65 27.97 12.30
N TYR A 363 72.47 28.22 11.29
CA TYR A 363 72.16 29.05 10.12
C TYR A 363 71.33 28.25 9.10
N ASP A 364 70.59 28.98 8.27
CA ASP A 364 69.86 28.43 7.11
C ASP A 364 70.72 28.49 5.84
N ASN A 365 70.68 27.43 5.01
CA ASN A 365 70.85 27.57 3.57
C ASN A 365 70.47 26.29 2.77
N THR A 366 69.77 26.52 1.66
CA THR A 366 69.63 25.66 0.46
C THR A 366 68.85 24.34 0.53
N SER A 367 67.58 24.41 0.10
CA SER A 367 66.95 23.53 -0.91
C SER A 367 67.24 22.01 -0.88
N SER A 368 66.44 21.24 -0.14
CA SER A 368 65.67 20.10 -0.69
C SER A 368 64.72 19.49 0.36
N THR A 369 63.70 18.76 -0.10
CA THR A 369 62.50 18.38 0.66
C THR A 369 62.70 17.29 1.73
N VAL A 370 62.27 17.55 2.97
CA VAL A 370 61.70 16.54 3.88
C VAL A 370 60.50 17.15 4.63
N ASN A 371 59.38 16.41 4.68
CA ASN A 371 58.18 16.80 5.43
C ASN A 371 58.38 16.73 6.94
N CYS A 372 57.98 17.77 7.67
CA CYS A 372 57.40 17.62 9.02
C CYS A 372 56.06 18.39 9.08
N PRO A 373 55.00 17.83 9.72
CA PRO A 373 53.64 18.32 9.49
C PRO A 373 53.31 19.62 10.22
N HIS A 374 52.37 20.37 9.64
CA HIS A 374 51.73 21.55 10.23
C HIS A 374 51.42 21.41 11.73
N VAL A 375 52.12 22.21 12.55
CA VAL A 375 51.68 22.47 13.93
C VAL A 375 50.52 23.47 13.86
N VAL A 376 49.30 22.97 14.06
CA VAL A 376 48.10 23.81 14.19
C VAL A 376 48.24 24.67 15.45
N GLN A 377 48.26 26.00 15.29
CA GLN A 377 48.14 26.95 16.38
C GLN A 377 46.71 26.92 16.96
N ASP A 378 46.45 26.01 17.90
CA ASP A 378 45.19 25.96 18.64
C ASP A 378 45.19 27.05 19.73
N TYR A 379 44.61 28.21 19.41
CA TYR A 379 44.67 29.47 20.18
C TYR A 379 43.99 29.45 21.57
N ASN A 380 43.60 28.28 22.09
CA ASN A 380 42.74 28.14 23.27
C ASN A 380 43.44 27.79 24.60
N LEU A 381 44.77 27.65 24.64
CA LEU A 381 45.49 27.30 25.89
C LEU A 381 45.70 28.47 26.88
N ARG A 382 45.27 29.70 26.56
CA ARG A 382 45.42 30.87 27.45
C ARG A 382 44.42 30.93 28.64
N ARG A 383 43.48 29.98 28.78
CA ARG A 383 42.44 30.02 29.84
C ARG A 383 42.67 29.11 31.05
N ILE A 384 43.80 28.41 31.15
CA ILE A 384 44.03 27.39 32.20
C ILE A 384 44.84 27.93 33.41
N PHE A 385 45.51 29.08 33.29
CA PHE A 385 46.32 29.64 34.37
C PHE A 385 45.62 30.74 35.16
N ARG A 386 45.76 30.71 36.50
CA ARG A 386 45.44 31.85 37.38
C ARG A 386 46.37 33.04 37.06
N PRO A 387 45.98 34.31 37.32
CA PRO A 387 46.59 35.47 36.67
C PRO A 387 48.08 35.80 36.95
N ASN A 388 48.75 35.11 37.87
CA ASN A 388 50.04 35.54 38.45
C ASN A 388 51.21 34.55 38.26
N ILE A 389 51.28 33.83 37.12
CA ILE A 389 52.49 33.08 36.75
C ILE A 389 52.90 33.45 35.32
N LEU A 390 53.94 34.29 35.20
CA LEU A 390 54.65 34.56 33.95
C LEU A 390 55.65 33.41 33.69
N LEU A 391 55.36 32.58 32.68
CA LEU A 391 56.33 31.63 32.14
C LEU A 391 56.78 32.09 30.75
N SER A 392 58.09 32.27 30.61
CA SER A 392 58.76 32.59 29.34
C SER A 392 58.62 31.44 28.33
N PRO A 393 58.50 31.72 27.01
CA PRO A 393 58.39 30.68 25.99
C PRO A 393 59.75 30.02 25.71
N ALA A 394 60.18 29.14 26.61
CA ALA A 394 61.36 28.30 26.44
C ALA A 394 61.01 26.82 26.68
N SER A 395 60.86 26.08 25.58
CA SER A 395 61.05 24.62 25.47
C SER A 395 60.31 23.71 26.46
N GLY A 396 59.01 23.52 26.23
CA GLY A 396 58.23 22.41 26.83
C GLY A 396 57.18 21.86 25.86
N PHE A 397 57.49 20.78 25.15
CA PHE A 397 56.52 20.13 24.25
C PHE A 397 55.45 19.38 25.06
N VAL A 398 54.19 19.84 24.94
CA VAL A 398 53.03 19.15 25.51
C VAL A 398 52.45 18.21 24.45
N ALA A 399 52.82 16.93 24.52
CA ALA A 399 52.30 15.89 23.62
C ALA A 399 51.18 15.07 24.31
N CYS A 400 49.97 15.11 23.76
CA CYS A 400 48.88 14.23 24.19
C CYS A 400 49.00 12.88 23.50
N VAL A 401 49.46 11.86 24.23
CA VAL A 401 49.65 10.49 23.73
C VAL A 401 48.39 9.67 24.00
N ALA A 402 48.20 8.57 23.25
CA ALA A 402 47.26 7.54 23.68
C ALA A 402 47.73 6.97 25.03
N CYS A 403 46.80 6.65 25.93
CA CYS A 403 47.17 6.19 27.26
C CYS A 403 47.82 4.80 27.20
N SER A 404 49.02 4.69 27.76
CA SER A 404 49.84 3.47 27.77
C SER A 404 49.36 2.42 28.78
N GLU A 405 48.39 2.75 29.62
CA GLU A 405 47.72 1.84 30.54
C GLU A 405 46.23 1.75 30.18
N PRO A 406 45.59 0.58 30.32
CA PRO A 406 44.19 0.38 29.98
C PRO A 406 43.30 1.13 30.96
N ALA A 407 42.74 2.25 30.50
CA ALA A 407 41.56 2.83 31.14
C ALA A 407 40.37 1.88 30.91
N ASP A 408 39.67 1.52 31.98
CA ASP A 408 38.53 0.60 31.90
C ASP A 408 37.24 1.39 31.68
N TYR A 409 36.41 0.94 30.72
CA TYR A 409 35.17 1.61 30.32
C TYR A 409 33.96 0.76 30.67
N GLN A 410 33.05 1.32 31.47
CA GLN A 410 31.75 0.71 31.78
C GLN A 410 30.62 1.54 31.14
N PRO A 411 29.75 0.95 30.29
CA PRO A 411 29.71 -0.47 29.92
C PRO A 411 30.68 -0.89 28.79
N ARG A 412 31.15 0.04 27.94
CA ARG A 412 32.12 -0.22 26.85
C ARG A 412 32.71 1.07 26.27
N MET A 413 33.81 0.97 25.52
CA MET A 413 34.46 2.12 24.87
C MET A 413 33.72 2.61 23.60
N SER A 414 33.11 1.70 22.84
CA SER A 414 32.50 2.00 21.53
C SER A 414 31.16 1.29 21.32
N GLY A 415 30.32 1.82 20.43
CA GLY A 415 28.97 1.29 20.17
C GLY A 415 28.01 1.55 21.34
N LEU A 416 28.28 2.55 22.18
CA LEU A 416 27.42 2.94 23.30
C LEU A 416 26.06 3.41 22.76
N THR A 417 24.97 2.92 23.34
CA THR A 417 23.60 3.40 23.06
C THR A 417 23.08 4.34 24.17
N THR A 418 23.75 4.33 25.33
CA THR A 418 23.52 5.24 26.46
C THR A 418 24.31 6.54 26.28
N THR A 419 23.82 7.64 26.85
CA THR A 419 24.51 8.94 26.86
C THR A 419 25.38 9.17 28.10
N GLN A 420 25.86 8.08 28.70
CA GLN A 420 26.79 8.06 29.83
C GLN A 420 27.82 6.96 29.64
N VAL A 421 29.05 7.20 30.11
CA VAL A 421 30.10 6.17 30.25
C VAL A 421 30.96 6.49 31.47
N PHE A 422 31.20 5.46 32.29
CA PHE A 422 32.09 5.54 33.44
C PHE A 422 33.47 5.02 33.04
N VAL A 423 34.51 5.79 33.34
CA VAL A 423 35.91 5.44 33.04
C VAL A 423 36.70 5.42 34.35
N HIS A 424 37.34 4.30 34.65
CA HIS A 424 38.14 4.12 35.87
C HIS A 424 39.57 3.66 35.57
N ASN A 425 40.38 3.50 36.63
CA ASN A 425 41.81 3.17 36.54
C ASN A 425 42.66 4.23 35.81
N LEU A 426 42.28 5.51 35.92
CA LEU A 426 43.09 6.63 35.44
C LEU A 426 44.19 7.00 36.45
N ARG A 427 45.32 7.50 35.97
CA ARG A 427 46.39 8.02 36.85
C ARG A 427 45.89 9.26 37.59
N SER A 428 46.23 9.37 38.88
CA SER A 428 45.95 10.53 39.73
C SER A 428 46.75 11.77 39.29
N TYR A 429 46.20 12.95 39.53
CA TYR A 429 46.81 14.24 39.19
C TYR A 429 47.32 14.34 37.73
N ALA A 430 46.49 13.87 36.79
CA ALA A 430 46.78 13.87 35.36
C ALA A 430 45.62 14.44 34.54
N PHE A 431 45.96 15.03 33.39
CA PHE A 431 45.01 15.67 32.49
C PHE A 431 44.61 14.74 31.34
N TYR A 432 43.32 14.52 31.19
CA TYR A 432 42.69 13.66 30.19
C TYR A 432 41.83 14.48 29.23
N ARG A 433 41.90 14.15 27.94
CA ARG A 433 41.05 14.69 26.87
C ARG A 433 40.16 13.57 26.35
N PHE A 434 38.89 13.64 26.70
CA PHE A 434 37.85 12.70 26.26
C PHE A 434 37.17 13.24 25.02
N LYS A 435 37.13 12.46 23.94
CA LYS A 435 36.43 12.77 22.69
C LYS A 435 35.24 11.81 22.54
N ILE A 436 34.03 12.32 22.70
CA ILE A 436 32.78 11.58 22.48
C ILE A 436 32.34 11.81 21.04
N THR A 437 32.29 10.75 20.24
CA THR A 437 31.92 10.77 18.82
C THR A 437 30.58 10.08 18.62
N ALA A 438 29.62 10.75 17.96
CA ALA A 438 28.34 10.19 17.58
C ALA A 438 28.41 9.56 16.18
N THR A 439 27.89 8.35 16.02
CA THR A 439 27.99 7.55 14.79
C THR A 439 26.67 6.87 14.47
N ASN A 440 26.32 6.80 13.18
CA ASN A 440 25.18 6.06 12.65
C ASN A 440 25.64 5.18 11.47
N ALA A 441 24.78 4.32 10.90
CA ALA A 441 25.23 3.34 9.89
C ALA A 441 25.83 3.98 8.61
N VAL A 442 25.44 5.21 8.27
CA VAL A 442 25.99 5.94 7.12
C VAL A 442 27.29 6.70 7.42
N THR A 443 27.70 6.82 8.68
CA THR A 443 28.92 7.56 9.05
C THR A 443 30.19 6.95 8.42
N ASN A 444 30.27 5.62 8.36
CA ASN A 444 31.40 4.94 7.72
C ASN A 444 31.38 5.09 6.19
N VAL A 445 30.19 5.17 5.59
CA VAL A 445 30.02 5.38 4.14
C VAL A 445 30.50 6.78 3.74
N ALA A 446 30.12 7.80 4.52
CA ALA A 446 30.57 9.17 4.32
C ALA A 446 32.11 9.33 4.42
N VAL A 447 32.72 8.66 5.42
CA VAL A 447 34.19 8.65 5.57
C VAL A 447 34.87 7.93 4.41
N ALA A 448 34.30 6.82 3.93
CA ALA A 448 34.80 6.10 2.76
C ALA A 448 34.68 6.90 1.45
N SER A 449 33.69 7.77 1.33
CA SER A 449 33.57 8.73 0.21
C SER A 449 34.41 10.01 0.39
N GLY A 450 35.23 10.10 1.43
CA GLY A 450 36.15 11.22 1.67
C GLY A 450 35.58 12.39 2.49
N GLU A 451 34.36 12.31 3.01
CA GLU A 451 33.84 13.33 3.93
C GLU A 451 34.40 13.18 5.35
N GLN A 452 34.63 14.31 6.02
CA GLN A 452 35.00 14.32 7.44
C GLN A 452 33.85 14.88 8.30
N PRO A 453 32.99 14.02 8.86
CA PRO A 453 31.89 14.49 9.71
C PRO A 453 32.42 15.06 11.03
N HIS A 454 32.05 16.31 11.35
CA HIS A 454 32.34 16.96 12.63
C HIS A 454 31.38 16.49 13.75
N ASN A 455 31.31 15.18 13.93
CA ASN A 455 30.33 14.44 14.75
C ASN A 455 30.78 14.21 16.21
N TYR A 456 31.74 15.00 16.72
CA TYR A 456 32.31 14.77 18.05
C TYR A 456 32.34 16.03 18.93
N ALA A 457 32.27 15.81 20.24
CA ALA A 457 32.54 16.80 21.29
C ALA A 457 33.76 16.37 22.11
N ILE A 458 34.41 17.34 22.77
CA ILE A 458 35.60 17.11 23.60
C ILE A 458 35.38 17.73 24.97
N VAL A 459 35.75 17.00 26.03
CA VAL A 459 35.89 17.53 27.39
C VAL A 459 37.30 17.22 27.92
N ASN A 460 37.90 18.21 28.58
CA ASN A 460 39.19 18.06 29.25
C ASN A 460 38.94 17.92 30.76
N VAL A 461 39.64 17.01 31.41
CA VAL A 461 39.38 16.58 32.79
C VAL A 461 40.69 16.39 33.53
N GLU A 462 40.77 16.86 34.77
CA GLU A 462 41.91 16.63 35.68
C GLU A 462 41.48 15.65 36.79
N THR A 463 42.27 14.60 37.04
CA THR A 463 42.02 13.65 38.14
C THR A 463 42.53 14.18 39.48
N ASN A 464 41.90 13.77 40.59
CA ASN A 464 42.29 14.28 41.91
C ASN A 464 43.70 13.79 42.31
N GLN A 465 44.30 14.45 43.30
CA GLN A 465 45.55 14.01 43.90
C GLN A 465 45.38 12.70 44.70
N ALA A 466 46.46 11.93 44.80
CA ALA A 466 46.58 10.74 45.65
C ALA A 466 47.89 10.78 46.45
N ALA A 467 48.08 9.83 47.37
CA ALA A 467 49.33 9.71 48.11
C ALA A 467 50.52 9.41 47.15
N PRO A 468 51.72 9.99 47.38
CA PRO A 468 52.90 9.68 46.58
C PRO A 468 53.34 8.21 46.70
N SER A 469 54.16 7.75 45.77
CA SER A 469 54.95 6.53 45.94
C SER A 469 56.01 6.66 47.05
N ALA A 470 56.72 5.58 47.34
CA ALA A 470 57.89 5.63 48.22
C ALA A 470 58.94 6.61 47.68
N VAL A 471 59.63 7.29 48.60
CA VAL A 471 60.79 8.14 48.34
C VAL A 471 61.99 7.26 47.97
N LEU A 472 62.77 7.67 46.97
CA LEU A 472 63.91 6.91 46.44
C LEU A 472 65.26 7.52 46.84
N ASN A 473 66.31 6.70 46.78
CA ASN A 473 67.72 7.11 46.94
C ASN A 473 68.02 7.93 48.21
N VAL A 474 67.39 7.58 49.35
CA VAL A 474 67.71 8.21 50.65
C VAL A 474 69.17 7.91 51.02
N ARG A 475 69.94 8.96 51.33
CA ARG A 475 71.39 8.91 51.56
C ARG A 475 71.81 9.97 52.58
N SER A 476 72.86 9.73 53.35
CA SER A 476 73.53 10.78 54.14
C SER A 476 74.52 11.54 53.26
N SER A 477 74.51 12.86 53.33
CA SER A 477 75.56 13.71 52.74
C SER A 477 76.65 14.07 53.75
N GLU A 478 76.31 14.09 55.05
CA GLU A 478 77.21 14.45 56.14
C GLU A 478 76.70 13.78 57.43
N ALA A 479 77.60 13.38 58.31
CA ALA A 479 77.27 12.89 59.65
C ALA A 479 78.23 13.51 60.65
N GLY A 480 77.69 14.19 61.66
CA GLY A 480 78.43 14.71 62.80
C GLY A 480 78.30 13.77 64.00
N SER A 481 78.74 14.24 65.16
CA SER A 481 78.67 13.48 66.41
C SER A 481 77.28 13.45 67.05
N THR A 482 76.48 14.49 66.83
CA THR A 482 75.12 14.61 67.36
C THR A 482 74.08 14.88 66.27
N TYR A 483 74.45 14.80 64.99
CA TYR A 483 73.55 15.06 63.87
C TYR A 483 73.88 14.27 62.60
N VAL A 484 72.91 14.14 61.69
CA VAL A 484 73.08 13.55 60.36
C VAL A 484 72.33 14.38 59.32
N MET A 485 73.02 14.83 58.27
CA MET A 485 72.41 15.46 57.10
C MET A 485 71.98 14.41 56.09
N LEU A 486 70.67 14.34 55.83
CA LEU A 486 70.04 13.41 54.89
C LEU A 486 69.63 14.13 53.61
N ARG A 487 69.68 13.41 52.49
CA ARG A 487 69.14 13.83 51.19
C ARG A 487 68.45 12.66 50.51
N TRP A 488 67.45 12.93 49.68
CA TRP A 488 66.71 11.92 48.92
C TRP A 488 66.22 12.49 47.58
N ASP A 489 65.77 11.61 46.70
CA ASP A 489 65.18 12.00 45.42
C ASP A 489 63.65 12.01 45.52
N ALA A 490 62.97 12.69 44.60
CA ALA A 490 61.50 12.73 44.57
C ALA A 490 60.89 11.31 44.39
N PRO A 491 59.69 11.03 44.94
CA PRO A 491 58.91 9.85 44.59
C PRO A 491 58.74 9.70 43.07
N SER A 492 58.85 8.47 42.56
CA SER A 492 58.68 8.18 41.12
C SER A 492 57.27 8.48 40.62
N SER A 493 56.25 8.29 41.47
CA SER A 493 54.87 8.72 41.22
C SER A 493 54.48 9.75 42.26
N ILE A 494 54.60 11.04 41.92
CA ILE A 494 54.36 12.16 42.83
C ILE A 494 52.87 12.27 43.21
N ASN A 495 51.97 11.96 42.27
CA ASN A 495 50.51 11.87 42.46
C ASN A 495 49.80 13.14 43.00
N GLY A 496 50.48 14.28 43.06
CA GLY A 496 49.97 15.56 43.58
C GLY A 496 51.09 16.55 43.84
N ASN A 497 50.80 17.63 44.57
CA ASN A 497 51.84 18.51 45.08
C ASN A 497 52.36 17.98 46.42
N ILE A 498 53.67 17.77 46.54
CA ILE A 498 54.28 17.38 47.83
C ILE A 498 54.23 18.60 48.76
N LEU A 499 53.59 18.41 49.91
CA LEU A 499 53.45 19.41 50.96
C LEU A 499 54.67 19.40 51.89
N ASP A 500 55.03 18.21 52.37
CA ASP A 500 56.21 17.96 53.18
C ASP A 500 56.69 16.50 53.06
N TYR A 501 57.87 16.25 53.59
CA TYR A 501 58.45 14.95 53.85
C TYR A 501 58.54 14.73 55.35
N GLU A 502 58.31 13.49 55.78
CA GLU A 502 58.42 13.04 57.16
C GLU A 502 59.56 12.03 57.28
N VAL A 503 60.48 12.32 58.20
CA VAL A 503 61.70 11.55 58.46
C VAL A 503 61.60 10.95 59.86
N THR A 504 61.67 9.63 59.95
CA THR A 504 61.71 8.90 61.23
C THR A 504 63.09 8.32 61.45
N HIS A 505 63.58 8.38 62.70
CA HIS A 505 64.83 7.76 63.10
C HIS A 505 64.66 6.95 64.39
N LEU A 506 65.23 5.74 64.40
CA LEU A 506 65.21 4.80 65.52
C LEU A 506 66.64 4.30 65.79
N ALA A 507 67.10 4.39 67.04
CA ALA A 507 68.41 3.84 67.41
C ALA A 507 68.36 2.30 67.42
N ASN A 508 69.32 1.65 66.77
CA ASN A 508 69.40 0.18 66.77
C ASN A 508 69.64 -0.33 68.21
N GLY A 509 68.93 -1.41 68.57
CA GLY A 509 68.94 -1.98 69.92
C GLY A 509 67.80 -1.54 70.84
N LYS A 510 66.92 -0.60 70.44
CA LYS A 510 65.68 -0.26 71.17
C LYS A 510 64.45 -0.81 70.46
N LEU A 511 63.42 -1.22 71.25
CA LEU A 511 62.11 -1.63 70.72
C LEU A 511 61.49 -0.50 69.87
N PRO A 512 60.84 -0.80 68.73
CA PRO A 512 60.43 0.21 67.76
C PRO A 512 59.39 1.22 68.27
N ALA A 513 58.68 0.89 69.36
CA ALA A 513 57.69 1.76 69.97
C ALA A 513 58.24 2.76 71.00
N SER A 514 59.46 2.56 71.55
CA SER A 514 59.87 3.30 72.76
C SER A 514 60.67 4.59 72.53
N VAL A 515 61.37 4.76 71.40
CA VAL A 515 62.00 6.05 71.01
C VAL A 515 62.10 6.20 69.47
N SER A 516 60.98 6.23 68.76
CA SER A 516 60.96 6.71 67.36
C SER A 516 60.71 8.21 67.35
N ARG A 517 61.69 9.01 66.93
CA ARG A 517 61.53 10.47 66.77
C ARG A 517 61.25 10.82 65.31
N THR A 518 60.34 11.77 65.11
CA THR A 518 59.79 12.14 63.79
C THR A 518 60.01 13.62 63.53
N ASN A 519 60.71 13.95 62.43
CA ASN A 519 60.95 15.31 61.98
C ASN A 519 60.26 15.53 60.62
N ARG A 520 59.94 16.78 60.28
CA ARG A 520 59.34 17.14 58.97
C ARG A 520 60.11 18.26 58.27
N THR A 521 60.09 18.25 56.94
CA THR A 521 60.75 19.25 56.08
C THR A 521 59.99 19.40 54.77
N THR A 522 60.00 20.60 54.18
CA THR A 522 59.51 20.81 52.79
C THR A 522 60.58 20.50 51.75
N ASN A 523 61.85 20.48 52.16
CA ASN A 523 63.00 20.25 51.29
C ASN A 523 63.29 18.74 51.09
N GLN A 524 63.98 18.39 50.01
CA GLN A 524 64.49 17.04 49.75
C GLN A 524 65.76 16.69 50.56
N TYR A 525 65.98 17.42 51.66
CA TYR A 525 67.07 17.21 52.61
C TYR A 525 66.63 17.66 54.01
N LEU A 526 67.28 17.10 55.03
CA LEU A 526 67.05 17.44 56.43
C LEU A 526 68.28 17.14 57.28
N ASN A 527 68.64 18.08 58.16
CA ASN A 527 69.55 17.82 59.26
C ASN A 527 68.80 17.23 60.47
N VAL A 528 69.09 15.99 60.83
CA VAL A 528 68.53 15.31 62.00
C VAL A 528 69.53 15.44 63.16
N GLY A 529 69.34 16.45 64.00
CA GLY A 529 70.14 16.68 65.21
C GLY A 529 69.59 16.03 66.48
N GLY A 530 70.38 16.05 67.55
CA GLY A 530 70.02 15.47 68.87
C GLY A 530 70.24 13.97 68.96
N LEU A 531 71.15 13.43 68.14
CA LEU A 531 71.55 12.02 68.14
C LEU A 531 72.65 11.75 69.17
N GLU A 532 72.75 10.51 69.64
CA GLU A 532 73.83 10.05 70.52
C GLU A 532 75.11 9.77 69.70
N PRO A 533 76.31 10.18 70.13
CA PRO A 533 77.58 9.85 69.47
C PRO A 533 77.85 8.34 69.32
N THR A 534 78.60 7.96 68.28
CA THR A 534 78.99 6.57 67.94
C THR A 534 77.85 5.57 67.71
N LYS A 535 76.59 6.01 67.64
CA LYS A 535 75.40 5.14 67.66
C LYS A 535 74.78 4.97 66.28
N GLU A 536 74.33 3.76 65.97
CA GLU A 536 73.69 3.44 64.69
C GLU A 536 72.17 3.69 64.74
N TYR A 537 71.66 4.43 63.76
CA TYR A 537 70.25 4.77 63.59
C TYR A 537 69.71 4.20 62.28
N SER A 538 68.53 3.60 62.35
CA SER A 538 67.70 3.20 61.21
C SER A 538 66.75 4.34 60.86
N ILE A 539 66.84 4.84 59.61
CA ILE A 539 66.16 6.06 59.16
C ILE A 539 65.27 5.76 57.95
N LYS A 540 64.02 6.27 57.97
CA LYS A 540 63.03 6.13 56.89
C LYS A 540 62.39 7.47 56.56
N VAL A 541 62.11 7.70 55.27
CA VAL A 541 61.52 8.96 54.76
C VAL A 541 60.24 8.65 53.96
N ARG A 542 59.19 9.47 54.13
CA ARG A 542 57.99 9.45 53.27
C ARG A 542 57.57 10.85 52.85
N ALA A 543 56.91 10.99 51.71
CA ALA A 543 56.34 12.24 51.22
C ALA A 543 54.83 12.33 51.52
N ARG A 544 54.27 13.54 51.57
CA ARG A 544 52.83 13.79 51.75
C ARG A 544 52.25 14.72 50.68
N THR A 545 51.05 14.41 50.19
CA THR A 545 50.21 15.31 49.38
C THR A 545 48.96 15.71 50.17
N MET A 546 48.08 16.52 49.57
CA MET A 546 46.75 16.80 50.14
C MET A 546 45.91 15.53 50.39
N ALA A 547 46.20 14.43 49.69
CA ALA A 547 45.53 13.15 49.84
C ALA A 547 46.15 12.23 50.91
N GLY A 548 47.25 12.65 51.56
CA GLY A 548 47.88 11.93 52.67
C GLY A 548 49.32 11.50 52.41
N PHE A 549 49.83 10.66 53.32
CA PHE A 549 51.22 10.19 53.28
C PHE A 549 51.39 9.00 52.34
N GLY A 550 52.45 9.04 51.52
CA GLY A 550 52.97 7.87 50.82
C GLY A 550 53.62 6.86 51.78
N PRO A 551 53.99 5.66 51.28
CA PRO A 551 54.72 4.68 52.07
C PRO A 551 56.14 5.17 52.39
N TYR A 552 56.70 4.66 53.49
CA TYR A 552 58.09 4.90 53.85
C TYR A 552 59.06 4.29 52.83
N SER A 553 60.19 4.97 52.63
CA SER A 553 61.37 4.44 51.98
C SER A 553 61.86 3.16 52.67
N GLN A 554 62.71 2.41 51.97
CA GLN A 554 63.52 1.40 52.64
C GLN A 554 64.39 2.06 53.73
N PRO A 555 64.60 1.39 54.88
CA PRO A 555 65.42 1.93 55.96
C PRO A 555 66.89 1.96 55.57
N ILE A 556 67.55 3.09 55.80
CA ILE A 556 69.01 3.20 55.75
C ILE A 556 69.59 3.20 57.16
N LYS A 557 70.77 2.62 57.34
CA LYS A 557 71.50 2.61 58.62
C LYS A 557 72.67 3.57 58.55
N ILE A 558 72.76 4.49 59.51
CA ILE A 558 73.81 5.51 59.59
C ILE A 558 74.33 5.59 61.02
N ARG A 559 75.64 5.76 61.20
CA ARG A 559 76.33 5.88 62.49
C ARG A 559 76.90 7.27 62.69
N THR A 560 76.72 7.85 63.88
CA THR A 560 77.25 9.17 64.28
C THR A 560 78.73 9.13 64.66
N LEU A 561 79.41 10.28 64.58
CA LEU A 561 80.84 10.45 64.91
C LEU A 561 81.08 10.71 66.42
N ASP A 562 82.34 10.93 66.81
CA ASP A 562 82.76 11.22 68.19
C ASP A 562 82.63 12.69 68.59
N GLY A 563 82.18 12.93 69.83
CA GLY A 563 81.69 14.23 70.29
C GLY A 563 82.71 15.16 70.93
N THR A 564 83.52 15.88 70.15
CA THR A 564 84.36 16.99 70.65
C THR A 564 84.38 18.21 69.72
N THR A 565 83.33 19.05 69.77
CA THR A 565 83.43 20.54 69.83
C THR A 565 82.04 21.18 70.01
N SER A 566 82.03 22.44 70.46
CA SER A 566 80.93 23.08 71.20
C SER A 566 79.99 23.98 70.39
N THR A 567 78.69 23.89 70.70
CA THR A 567 77.65 24.92 70.46
C THR A 567 77.84 26.17 71.36
N PRO A 568 77.26 27.33 71.01
CA PRO A 568 75.95 27.75 71.56
C PRO A 568 75.02 28.38 70.50
N THR A 569 73.77 27.92 70.32
CA THR A 569 72.52 28.43 70.96
C THR A 569 72.33 29.96 70.97
N HIS A 570 71.19 30.46 70.47
CA HIS A 570 70.26 31.27 71.28
C HIS A 570 68.84 31.39 70.69
N GLN A 571 67.87 30.99 71.54
CA GLN A 571 66.50 31.50 71.76
C GLN A 571 65.37 31.49 70.71
N THR A 572 64.25 30.98 71.25
CA THR A 572 62.84 31.01 70.87
C THR A 572 62.16 32.36 71.16
N ASN A 573 61.00 32.60 70.52
CA ASN A 573 59.69 32.89 71.15
C ASN A 573 58.64 32.77 70.01
N SER A 574 57.62 31.91 69.99
CA SER A 574 56.53 31.60 70.94
C SER A 574 55.55 32.76 71.17
N HIS A 575 54.36 32.67 70.54
CA HIS A 575 53.01 32.76 71.14
C HIS A 575 51.95 32.68 70.00
N THR A 576 51.25 31.54 69.84
CA THR A 576 49.86 31.26 70.31
C THR A 576 48.81 32.23 69.73
N SER A 577 47.82 31.80 68.93
CA SER A 577 46.62 30.99 69.29
C SER A 577 45.85 31.61 70.48
N ASP A 578 44.51 31.69 70.51
CA ASP A 578 43.55 30.59 70.32
C ASP A 578 42.08 31.12 70.04
N PRO A 579 40.92 30.42 70.25
CA PRO A 579 39.90 30.31 69.18
C PRO A 579 38.40 30.46 69.61
N ASP A 580 37.50 29.96 68.76
CA ASP A 580 36.22 29.26 69.06
C ASP A 580 34.91 29.99 69.49
N ILE A 581 33.82 29.20 69.33
CA ILE A 581 32.48 29.17 69.99
C ILE A 581 31.27 29.52 69.09
N LEU A 582 30.04 28.94 69.19
CA LEU A 582 29.50 27.56 69.41
C LEU A 582 27.93 27.61 69.42
N HIS A 583 27.22 26.93 68.50
CA HIS A 583 25.78 26.52 68.52
C HIS A 583 24.68 27.61 68.86
N LEU A 584 23.33 27.43 68.85
CA LEU A 584 22.42 26.26 68.82
C LEU A 584 20.95 26.61 68.36
N THR A 585 20.42 26.03 67.25
CA THR A 585 18.96 25.79 66.92
C THR A 585 17.95 26.99 66.98
N ILE A 586 16.60 26.94 66.85
CA ILE A 586 15.52 25.98 66.44
C ILE A 586 14.48 26.76 65.56
N ALA A 587 13.85 26.17 64.52
CA ALA A 587 12.41 26.38 64.13
C ALA A 587 11.99 25.78 62.75
N ILE A 588 11.46 24.54 62.70
CA ILE A 588 10.66 24.03 61.56
C ILE A 588 9.51 23.17 62.10
N GLY A 589 8.26 23.60 61.91
CA GLY A 589 7.09 22.87 62.46
C GLY A 589 5.71 23.15 61.86
N ALA A 590 5.56 24.11 60.94
CA ALA A 590 4.23 24.55 60.45
C ALA A 590 3.88 24.13 59.01
N GLY A 591 4.85 23.77 58.17
CA GLY A 591 4.61 23.59 56.72
C GLY A 591 3.94 22.26 56.31
N VAL A 592 4.13 21.18 57.07
CA VAL A 592 3.77 19.82 56.63
C VAL A 592 2.26 19.54 56.73
N ILE A 593 1.57 20.13 57.72
CA ILE A 593 0.15 19.88 57.97
C ILE A 593 -0.74 20.49 56.87
N LEU A 594 -0.36 21.65 56.34
CA LEU A 594 -1.09 22.36 55.28
C LEU A 594 -1.09 21.60 53.94
N VAL A 595 0.02 20.93 53.59
CA VAL A 595 0.12 20.16 52.34
C VAL A 595 -0.72 18.88 52.38
N ILE A 596 -0.78 18.21 53.53
CA ILE A 596 -1.57 16.97 53.67
C ILE A 596 -3.08 17.26 53.53
N ALA A 597 -3.56 18.37 54.08
CA ALA A 597 -4.97 18.77 54.00
C ALA A 597 -5.45 18.99 52.54
N THR A 598 -4.65 19.65 51.70
CA THR A 598 -5.03 19.96 50.30
C THR A 598 -5.11 18.70 49.44
N VAL A 599 -4.19 17.73 49.65
CA VAL A 599 -4.20 16.43 48.93
C VAL A 599 -5.45 15.61 49.29
N VAL A 600 -5.85 15.57 50.56
CA VAL A 600 -7.05 14.84 51.00
C VAL A 600 -8.32 15.43 50.37
N ILE A 601 -8.46 16.76 50.32
CA ILE A 601 -9.61 17.44 49.69
C ILE A 601 -9.67 17.14 48.18
N ALA A 602 -8.53 17.18 47.47
CA ALA A 602 -8.46 16.83 46.05
C ALA A 602 -8.90 15.38 45.77
N VAL A 603 -8.47 14.43 46.61
CA VAL A 603 -8.87 13.01 46.52
C VAL A 603 -10.37 12.82 46.78
N ILE A 604 -10.97 13.57 47.71
CA ILE A 604 -12.42 13.53 47.99
C ILE A 604 -13.23 14.05 46.79
N ILE A 605 -12.80 15.14 46.15
CA ILE A 605 -13.46 15.71 44.96
C ILE A 605 -13.37 14.72 43.77
N MET A 606 -12.20 14.11 43.54
CA MET A 606 -12.04 13.08 42.50
C MET A 606 -12.88 11.82 42.78
N ARG A 607 -13.02 11.41 44.06
CA ARG A 607 -13.88 10.28 44.45
C ARG A 607 -15.38 10.60 44.32
N LYS A 608 -15.82 11.85 44.54
CA LYS A 608 -17.21 12.27 44.27
C LYS A 608 -17.53 12.25 42.77
N ARG A 609 -16.64 12.73 41.90
CA ARG A 609 -16.85 12.69 40.43
C ARG A 609 -16.85 11.28 39.83
N ARG A 610 -16.20 10.28 40.46
CA ARG A 610 -16.23 8.87 40.00
C ARG A 610 -17.46 8.06 40.43
N LYS A 611 -18.31 8.57 41.34
CA LYS A 611 -19.51 7.84 41.82
C LYS A 611 -20.79 8.10 41.02
N THR A 612 -20.81 9.04 40.08
CA THR A 612 -22.01 9.37 39.27
C THR A 612 -22.07 8.64 37.91
N VAL A 613 -21.11 7.76 37.60
CA VAL A 613 -20.99 7.09 36.27
C VAL A 613 -20.98 5.55 36.37
N LYS A 614 -21.15 4.97 37.57
CA LYS A 614 -21.29 3.51 37.75
C LYS A 614 -22.47 3.15 38.66
N SER A 615 -23.69 3.20 38.10
CA SER A 615 -24.81 2.38 38.57
C SER A 615 -25.89 2.25 37.48
N LYS A 616 -25.90 1.08 36.81
CA LYS A 616 -27.06 0.30 36.31
C LYS A 616 -26.60 -0.64 35.18
N LYS A 617 -26.29 -1.88 35.53
CA LYS A 617 -26.34 -3.03 34.62
C LYS A 617 -27.30 -4.05 35.21
N LEU A 618 -28.25 -4.49 34.39
CA LEU A 618 -29.25 -5.55 34.61
C LEU A 618 -30.22 -5.44 35.82
N LYS A 619 -31.47 -5.09 35.49
CA LYS A 619 -32.64 -5.91 35.85
C LYS A 619 -33.63 -5.86 34.69
N CYS A 620 -33.89 -7.00 34.05
CA CYS A 620 -34.96 -7.13 33.07
C CYS A 620 -36.23 -7.53 33.82
N GLU A 621 -37.19 -6.62 33.90
CA GLU A 621 -38.53 -6.88 34.42
C GLU A 621 -39.51 -6.14 33.51
N LYS A 622 -40.59 -6.82 33.10
CA LYS A 622 -41.48 -6.35 32.04
C LYS A 622 -42.21 -5.08 32.47
N SER A 623 -41.94 -3.96 31.81
CA SER A 623 -42.85 -2.82 31.77
C SER A 623 -43.04 -2.36 30.33
N SER A 624 -44.30 -2.34 29.89
CA SER A 624 -44.71 -1.87 28.58
C SER A 624 -44.39 -0.38 28.42
N PHE A 625 -43.41 -0.04 27.58
CA PHE A 625 -43.23 1.32 27.10
C PHE A 625 -43.65 1.38 25.64
N GLN A 626 -44.87 1.87 25.39
CA GLN A 626 -45.36 2.12 24.04
C GLN A 626 -44.57 3.27 23.40
N SER A 627 -43.57 2.91 22.61
CA SER A 627 -43.09 3.74 21.51
C SER A 627 -43.49 3.04 20.22
N ASN A 628 -44.33 3.68 19.40
CA ASN A 628 -44.79 3.13 18.11
C ASN A 628 -43.70 3.23 17.02
N HIS A 629 -42.44 2.93 17.35
CA HIS A 629 -41.31 2.89 16.43
C HIS A 629 -40.71 1.48 16.49
N LYS A 630 -41.09 0.65 15.52
CA LYS A 630 -40.49 -0.67 15.30
C LYS A 630 -39.03 -0.45 14.87
N THR A 631 -38.08 -0.90 15.67
CA THR A 631 -36.65 -0.81 15.38
C THR A 631 -36.16 -2.17 14.86
N TYR A 632 -35.18 -2.19 13.95
CA TYR A 632 -34.53 -3.42 13.49
C TYR A 632 -33.87 -4.18 14.65
N ILE A 633 -34.01 -5.50 14.66
CA ILE A 633 -33.40 -6.42 15.62
C ILE A 633 -32.43 -7.30 14.83
N ASP A 634 -31.14 -7.31 15.20
CA ASP A 634 -30.15 -8.15 14.53
C ASP A 634 -30.42 -9.64 14.81
N PRO A 635 -30.68 -10.50 13.80
CA PRO A 635 -30.92 -11.93 14.02
C PRO A 635 -29.78 -12.64 14.77
N THR A 636 -28.55 -12.10 14.79
CA THR A 636 -27.44 -12.70 15.56
C THR A 636 -27.58 -12.52 17.07
N THR A 637 -28.56 -11.74 17.58
CA THR A 637 -28.86 -11.69 19.02
C THR A 637 -29.65 -12.92 19.50
N TYR A 638 -30.08 -13.79 18.60
CA TYR A 638 -30.76 -15.05 18.93
C TYR A 638 -29.75 -16.18 19.05
N GLU A 639 -29.84 -16.95 20.15
CA GLU A 639 -29.01 -18.15 20.38
C GLU A 639 -29.23 -19.25 19.32
N ASP A 640 -30.42 -19.25 18.68
CA ASP A 640 -30.78 -20.16 17.59
C ASP A 640 -31.37 -19.35 16.42
N PRO A 641 -30.67 -19.26 15.27
CA PRO A 641 -31.16 -18.55 14.08
C PRO A 641 -32.49 -19.08 13.54
N GLN A 642 -32.88 -20.33 13.81
CA GLN A 642 -34.20 -20.84 13.41
C GLN A 642 -35.34 -20.15 14.17
N ARG A 643 -35.10 -19.66 15.40
CA ARG A 643 -36.07 -18.83 16.13
C ARG A 643 -36.28 -17.48 15.46
N ALA A 644 -35.20 -16.80 15.06
CA ALA A 644 -35.29 -15.53 14.34
C ALA A 644 -36.03 -15.68 13.00
N VAL A 645 -35.82 -16.78 12.26
CA VAL A 645 -36.63 -17.11 11.07
C VAL A 645 -38.10 -17.27 11.43
N SER A 646 -38.43 -18.04 12.47
CA SER A 646 -39.82 -18.29 12.87
C SER A 646 -40.55 -17.05 13.41
N GLU A 647 -39.83 -16.05 13.91
CA GLU A 647 -40.41 -14.80 14.43
C GLU A 647 -40.60 -13.74 13.34
N PHE A 648 -39.63 -13.62 12.42
CA PHE A 648 -39.63 -12.55 11.41
C PHE A 648 -40.12 -12.97 10.02
N THR A 649 -40.27 -14.27 9.73
CA THR A 649 -40.66 -14.75 8.39
C THR A 649 -41.94 -15.58 8.41
N LYS A 650 -42.62 -15.64 7.26
CA LYS A 650 -43.79 -16.49 7.06
C LYS A 650 -43.38 -17.80 6.41
N GLU A 651 -43.61 -18.93 7.08
CA GLU A 651 -43.47 -20.25 6.44
C GLU A 651 -44.59 -20.45 5.38
N ILE A 652 -44.19 -20.91 4.20
CA ILE A 652 -45.07 -21.25 3.08
C ILE A 652 -44.99 -22.77 2.85
N ASP A 653 -46.11 -23.42 2.51
CA ASP A 653 -46.07 -24.81 2.07
C ASP A 653 -45.56 -24.90 0.63
N ALA A 654 -44.62 -25.82 0.37
CA ALA A 654 -44.04 -26.01 -0.95
C ALA A 654 -45.07 -26.35 -2.04
N SER A 655 -46.22 -26.93 -1.67
CA SER A 655 -47.33 -27.20 -2.59
C SER A 655 -47.98 -25.94 -3.19
N PHE A 656 -47.81 -24.77 -2.57
CA PHE A 656 -48.30 -23.49 -3.09
C PHE A 656 -47.33 -22.78 -4.04
N ILE A 657 -46.16 -23.38 -4.32
CA ILE A 657 -45.10 -22.78 -5.12
C ILE A 657 -44.90 -23.58 -6.41
N LYS A 658 -45.01 -22.90 -7.55
CA LYS A 658 -44.69 -23.46 -8.87
C LYS A 658 -43.45 -22.76 -9.42
N ILE A 659 -42.32 -23.46 -9.48
CA ILE A 659 -41.10 -22.97 -10.14
C ILE A 659 -41.29 -23.07 -11.66
N GLU A 660 -40.99 -22.00 -12.40
CA GLU A 660 -41.16 -21.97 -13.86
C GLU A 660 -39.82 -21.93 -14.61
N GLN A 661 -38.93 -20.99 -14.29
CA GLN A 661 -37.67 -20.79 -15.04
C GLN A 661 -36.56 -20.27 -14.13
N VAL A 662 -35.32 -20.75 -14.33
CA VAL A 662 -34.12 -20.18 -13.69
C VAL A 662 -33.82 -18.81 -14.33
N ILE A 663 -33.80 -17.76 -13.51
CA ILE A 663 -33.51 -16.37 -13.94
C ILE A 663 -32.10 -15.90 -13.55
N GLY A 664 -31.42 -16.61 -12.65
CA GLY A 664 -30.04 -16.31 -12.27
C GLY A 664 -29.42 -17.33 -11.33
N ALA A 665 -28.13 -17.17 -11.06
CA ALA A 665 -27.39 -17.94 -10.07
C ALA A 665 -26.66 -16.98 -9.11
N GLY A 666 -26.83 -17.22 -7.80
CA GLY A 666 -26.23 -16.44 -6.72
C GLY A 666 -25.35 -17.29 -5.80
N GLU A 667 -24.86 -16.69 -4.72
CA GLU A 667 -23.92 -17.32 -3.78
C GLU A 667 -24.41 -18.63 -3.16
N PHE A 668 -25.72 -18.72 -2.88
CA PHE A 668 -26.35 -19.87 -2.21
C PHE A 668 -26.96 -20.91 -3.16
N GLY A 669 -27.15 -20.56 -4.43
CA GLY A 669 -27.81 -21.44 -5.38
C GLY A 669 -28.45 -20.71 -6.56
N GLU A 670 -29.58 -21.23 -7.03
CA GLU A 670 -30.30 -20.70 -8.20
C GLU A 670 -31.47 -19.81 -7.76
N VAL A 671 -31.65 -18.72 -8.50
CA VAL A 671 -32.81 -17.83 -8.40
C VAL A 671 -33.71 -18.14 -9.58
N CYS A 672 -34.96 -18.48 -9.29
CA CYS A 672 -35.96 -18.85 -10.29
C CYS A 672 -37.13 -17.84 -10.26
N ARG A 673 -37.74 -17.59 -11.41
CA ARG A 673 -39.12 -17.09 -11.47
C ARG A 673 -40.06 -18.25 -11.20
N GLY A 674 -41.12 -17.99 -10.44
CA GLY A 674 -42.22 -18.91 -10.28
C GLY A 674 -43.48 -18.18 -9.85
N ARG A 675 -44.52 -18.97 -9.57
CA ARG A 675 -45.82 -18.48 -9.11
C ARG A 675 -46.11 -18.97 -7.71
N LEU A 676 -46.77 -18.11 -6.93
CA LEU A 676 -47.22 -18.38 -5.58
C LEU A 676 -48.75 -18.31 -5.53
N GLN A 677 -49.39 -19.39 -5.10
CA GLN A 677 -50.85 -19.48 -4.98
C GLN A 677 -51.24 -19.60 -3.51
N MET A 678 -51.48 -18.47 -2.84
CA MET A 678 -51.99 -18.46 -1.47
C MET A 678 -53.50 -18.71 -1.44
N THR A 679 -53.99 -19.47 -0.47
CA THR A 679 -55.41 -19.67 -0.20
C THR A 679 -56.15 -18.33 -0.11
N ASN A 680 -57.20 -18.16 -0.91
CA ASN A 680 -58.00 -16.93 -1.03
C ASN A 680 -57.28 -15.69 -1.62
N LYS A 681 -56.22 -15.87 -2.42
CA LYS A 681 -55.64 -14.81 -3.27
C LYS A 681 -55.48 -15.27 -4.71
N ASN A 682 -55.39 -14.30 -5.62
CA ASN A 682 -54.94 -14.54 -6.99
C ASN A 682 -53.49 -15.04 -7.00
N GLU A 683 -53.15 -15.78 -8.04
CA GLU A 683 -51.78 -16.23 -8.30
C GLU A 683 -50.85 -15.03 -8.54
N THR A 684 -49.68 -15.02 -7.87
CA THR A 684 -48.71 -13.91 -7.94
C THR A 684 -47.33 -14.37 -8.39
N ASP A 685 -46.69 -13.61 -9.29
CA ASP A 685 -45.31 -13.83 -9.69
C ASP A 685 -44.32 -13.55 -8.56
N VAL A 686 -43.37 -14.46 -8.36
CA VAL A 686 -42.37 -14.41 -7.30
C VAL A 686 -40.98 -14.78 -7.79
N ALA A 687 -39.96 -14.24 -7.13
CA ALA A 687 -38.59 -14.70 -7.23
C ALA A 687 -38.30 -15.71 -6.10
N ILE A 688 -37.79 -16.88 -6.47
CA ILE A 688 -37.57 -18.03 -5.58
C ILE A 688 -36.07 -18.30 -5.56
N LYS A 689 -35.40 -17.95 -4.47
CA LYS A 689 -33.98 -18.24 -4.23
C LYS A 689 -33.87 -19.59 -3.53
N THR A 690 -33.17 -20.54 -4.13
CA THR A 690 -33.05 -21.93 -3.65
C THR A 690 -31.66 -22.21 -3.09
N LEU A 691 -31.57 -22.99 -2.01
CA LEU A 691 -30.28 -23.44 -1.44
C LEU A 691 -29.87 -24.80 -2.00
N LYS A 692 -28.70 -24.87 -2.67
CA LYS A 692 -28.19 -26.09 -3.35
C LYS A 692 -27.93 -27.26 -2.40
N SER A 693 -28.15 -28.49 -2.86
CA SER A 693 -27.81 -29.70 -2.10
C SER A 693 -26.31 -29.75 -1.75
N GLY A 694 -25.98 -30.28 -0.55
CA GLY A 694 -24.60 -30.34 -0.06
C GLY A 694 -24.09 -29.08 0.65
N TYR A 695 -24.95 -28.13 1.00
CA TYR A 695 -24.58 -26.92 1.75
C TYR A 695 -23.96 -27.23 3.13
N SER A 696 -23.05 -26.35 3.58
CA SER A 696 -22.54 -26.35 4.96
C SER A 696 -23.53 -25.72 5.95
N THR A 697 -23.38 -26.02 7.25
CA THR A 697 -24.18 -25.38 8.32
C THR A 697 -24.10 -23.86 8.24
N GLN A 698 -22.92 -23.29 8.01
CA GLN A 698 -22.75 -21.84 7.90
C GLN A 698 -23.54 -21.26 6.71
N GLN A 699 -23.49 -21.89 5.54
CA GLN A 699 -24.28 -21.45 4.37
C GLN A 699 -25.80 -21.53 4.62
N LYS A 700 -26.27 -22.53 5.38
CA LYS A 700 -27.68 -22.58 5.82
C LYS A 700 -28.01 -21.40 6.73
N LEU A 701 -27.13 -21.07 7.69
CA LEU A 701 -27.35 -19.96 8.62
C LEU A 701 -27.33 -18.60 7.91
N ASP A 702 -26.40 -18.38 6.96
CA ASP A 702 -26.33 -17.14 6.19
C ASP A 702 -27.55 -16.96 5.27
N PHE A 703 -27.98 -18.04 4.58
CA PHE A 703 -29.20 -18.05 3.77
C PHE A 703 -30.44 -17.71 4.61
N LEU A 704 -30.60 -18.35 5.77
CA LEU A 704 -31.73 -18.09 6.67
C LEU A 704 -31.65 -16.70 7.34
N GLY A 705 -30.45 -16.21 7.65
CA GLY A 705 -30.23 -14.87 8.19
C GLY A 705 -30.66 -13.77 7.23
N GLU A 706 -30.37 -13.92 5.94
CA GLU A 706 -30.84 -13.00 4.88
C GLU A 706 -32.38 -12.87 4.89
N ALA A 707 -33.09 -14.00 5.02
CA ALA A 707 -34.55 -14.00 5.13
C ALA A 707 -35.05 -13.36 6.44
N SER A 708 -34.41 -13.63 7.58
CA SER A 708 -34.73 -13.02 8.87
C SER A 708 -34.50 -11.50 8.92
N ILE A 709 -33.60 -10.97 8.09
CA ILE A 709 -33.43 -9.53 7.90
C ILE A 709 -34.59 -8.97 7.04
N MET A 710 -34.84 -9.57 5.87
CA MET A 710 -35.89 -9.10 4.95
C MET A 710 -37.28 -9.11 5.57
N GLY A 711 -37.61 -10.13 6.38
CA GLY A 711 -38.91 -10.26 7.03
C GLY A 711 -39.25 -9.18 8.06
N GLN A 712 -38.27 -8.38 8.49
CA GLN A 712 -38.51 -7.25 9.40
C GLN A 712 -38.97 -5.99 8.67
N PHE A 713 -38.75 -5.90 7.35
CA PHE A 713 -38.96 -4.70 6.54
C PHE A 713 -40.25 -4.75 5.71
N ASP A 714 -40.96 -3.63 5.69
CA ASP A 714 -42.15 -3.42 4.86
C ASP A 714 -42.17 -1.96 4.39
N HIS A 715 -41.81 -1.75 3.12
CA HIS A 715 -41.76 -0.42 2.49
C HIS A 715 -41.78 -0.57 0.95
N PRO A 716 -42.51 0.27 0.18
CA PRO A 716 -42.66 0.12 -1.27
C PRO A 716 -41.33 0.16 -2.06
N ASN A 717 -40.28 0.76 -1.51
CA ASN A 717 -38.94 0.83 -2.12
C ASN A 717 -37.88 -0.06 -1.44
N VAL A 718 -38.30 -1.09 -0.70
CA VAL A 718 -37.44 -2.16 -0.17
C VAL A 718 -38.00 -3.48 -0.66
N ILE A 719 -37.15 -4.44 -1.05
CA ILE A 719 -37.61 -5.72 -1.58
C ILE A 719 -38.38 -6.48 -0.49
N ARG A 720 -39.59 -6.93 -0.82
CA ARG A 720 -40.50 -7.57 0.13
C ARG A 720 -40.36 -9.09 0.11
N LEU A 721 -40.24 -9.67 1.29
CA LEU A 721 -40.33 -11.12 1.51
C LEU A 721 -41.80 -11.56 1.52
N GLU A 722 -42.15 -12.53 0.67
CA GLU A 722 -43.46 -13.22 0.73
C GLU A 722 -43.46 -14.32 1.78
N GLY A 723 -42.32 -15.01 1.93
CA GLY A 723 -42.09 -16.04 2.93
C GLY A 723 -40.89 -16.92 2.63
N VAL A 724 -40.79 -18.02 3.38
CA VAL A 724 -39.73 -19.01 3.28
C VAL A 724 -40.33 -20.43 3.23
N VAL A 725 -39.57 -21.37 2.70
CA VAL A 725 -39.83 -22.81 2.90
C VAL A 725 -38.65 -23.40 3.65
N THR A 726 -38.91 -23.84 4.88
CA THR A 726 -37.89 -24.41 5.78
C THR A 726 -38.20 -25.85 6.21
N LYS A 727 -39.47 -26.26 6.13
CA LYS A 727 -39.93 -27.61 6.53
C LYS A 727 -39.68 -28.71 5.50
N SER A 728 -39.45 -28.36 4.24
CA SER A 728 -39.15 -29.31 3.16
C SER A 728 -37.83 -28.97 2.44
N ARG A 729 -37.45 -29.76 1.43
CA ARG A 729 -36.27 -29.51 0.59
C ARG A 729 -36.69 -29.32 -0.88
N PRO A 730 -36.04 -28.42 -1.64
CA PRO A 730 -34.96 -27.50 -1.22
C PRO A 730 -35.44 -26.41 -0.25
N LEU A 731 -34.52 -25.80 0.50
CA LEU A 731 -34.85 -24.59 1.29
C LEU A 731 -35.03 -23.42 0.31
N MET A 732 -36.05 -22.59 0.54
CA MET A 732 -36.42 -21.51 -0.38
C MET A 732 -36.68 -20.20 0.35
N ILE A 733 -36.28 -19.08 -0.27
CA ILE A 733 -36.66 -17.72 0.11
C ILE A 733 -37.46 -17.16 -1.06
N ILE A 734 -38.65 -16.64 -0.76
CA ILE A 734 -39.60 -16.17 -1.77
C ILE A 734 -39.79 -14.68 -1.58
N THR A 735 -39.37 -13.89 -2.56
CA THR A 735 -39.61 -12.44 -2.63
C THR A 735 -40.54 -12.11 -3.77
N GLU A 736 -41.06 -10.89 -3.79
CA GLU A 736 -41.74 -10.36 -4.99
C GLU A 736 -40.81 -10.42 -6.22
N PHE A 737 -41.40 -10.65 -7.40
CA PHE A 737 -40.66 -10.63 -8.67
C PHE A 737 -40.42 -9.20 -9.16
N MET A 738 -39.27 -8.98 -9.80
CA MET A 738 -38.83 -7.67 -10.29
C MET A 738 -38.40 -7.84 -11.75
N GLU A 739 -39.30 -7.51 -12.68
CA GLU A 739 -39.26 -7.96 -14.08
C GLU A 739 -38.03 -7.46 -14.85
N ASN A 740 -37.49 -6.30 -14.46
CA ASN A 740 -36.37 -5.64 -15.13
C ASN A 740 -35.00 -5.97 -14.50
N GLY A 741 -34.96 -6.83 -13.47
CA GLY A 741 -33.71 -7.28 -12.84
C GLY A 741 -32.98 -6.17 -12.08
N SER A 742 -31.63 -6.22 -12.08
CA SER A 742 -30.80 -5.23 -11.39
C SER A 742 -30.68 -3.91 -12.17
N LEU A 743 -30.73 -2.79 -11.45
CA LEU A 743 -30.73 -1.44 -12.02
C LEU A 743 -29.48 -1.15 -12.85
N ASP A 744 -28.31 -1.69 -12.48
CA ASP A 744 -27.07 -1.48 -13.23
C ASP A 744 -27.08 -2.15 -14.62
N VAL A 745 -27.68 -3.33 -14.75
CA VAL A 745 -27.89 -4.01 -16.05
C VAL A 745 -29.02 -3.32 -16.81
N PHE A 746 -30.10 -2.98 -16.13
CA PHE A 746 -31.25 -2.28 -16.72
C PHE A 746 -30.84 -0.95 -17.36
N LEU A 747 -30.07 -0.11 -16.66
CA LEU A 747 -29.59 1.18 -17.19
C LEU A 747 -28.69 1.00 -18.41
N ARG A 748 -27.73 0.08 -18.38
CA ARG A 748 -26.81 -0.18 -19.52
C ARG A 748 -27.52 -0.71 -20.75
N ASN A 749 -28.66 -1.39 -20.59
CA ASN A 749 -29.50 -1.86 -21.69
C ASN A 749 -30.39 -0.75 -22.27
N HIS A 750 -30.53 0.39 -21.58
CA HIS A 750 -31.33 1.56 -21.96
C HIS A 750 -30.47 2.83 -21.98
N ASP A 751 -29.22 2.73 -22.46
CA ASP A 751 -28.26 3.83 -22.48
C ASP A 751 -28.84 5.06 -23.20
N ASN A 752 -28.82 6.21 -22.52
CA ASN A 752 -29.47 7.47 -22.92
C ASN A 752 -30.99 7.39 -23.22
N GLY A 753 -31.66 6.30 -22.83
CA GLY A 753 -33.08 6.05 -23.07
C GLY A 753 -34.05 6.71 -22.07
N PHE A 754 -33.56 7.37 -21.02
CA PHE A 754 -34.38 8.01 -20.00
C PHE A 754 -34.21 9.53 -19.97
N THR A 755 -35.31 10.23 -19.77
CA THR A 755 -35.27 11.65 -19.42
C THR A 755 -34.66 11.84 -18.03
N VAL A 756 -33.98 12.97 -17.82
CA VAL A 756 -33.39 13.33 -16.51
C VAL A 756 -34.41 13.20 -15.38
N ILE A 757 -35.68 13.59 -15.59
CA ILE A 757 -36.72 13.50 -14.56
C ILE A 757 -37.08 12.06 -14.18
N GLN A 758 -37.02 11.10 -15.13
CA GLN A 758 -37.16 9.67 -14.83
C GLN A 758 -35.96 9.16 -14.01
N LEU A 759 -34.73 9.58 -14.33
CA LEU A 759 -33.54 9.27 -13.52
C LEU A 759 -33.65 9.85 -12.09
N VAL A 760 -34.16 11.08 -11.94
CA VAL A 760 -34.48 11.65 -10.61
C VAL A 760 -35.54 10.80 -9.88
N GLY A 761 -36.55 10.28 -10.59
CA GLY A 761 -37.55 9.36 -10.06
C GLY A 761 -36.95 8.06 -9.52
N ILE A 762 -36.05 7.43 -10.28
CA ILE A 762 -35.28 6.24 -9.86
C ILE A 762 -34.48 6.53 -8.57
N LEU A 763 -33.76 7.64 -8.53
CA LEU A 763 -33.00 8.06 -7.34
C LEU A 763 -33.89 8.31 -6.13
N ARG A 764 -35.04 8.97 -6.34
CA ARG A 764 -36.03 9.23 -5.28
C ARG A 764 -36.60 7.94 -4.70
N ASN A 765 -36.82 6.92 -5.52
CA ASN A 765 -37.25 5.59 -5.07
C ASN A 765 -36.20 4.97 -4.13
N ILE A 766 -34.93 4.91 -4.57
CA ILE A 766 -33.83 4.35 -3.78
C ILE A 766 -33.63 5.13 -2.47
N ALA A 767 -33.66 6.47 -2.52
CA ALA A 767 -33.53 7.32 -1.34
C ALA A 767 -34.67 7.11 -0.33
N ALA A 768 -35.90 6.84 -0.79
CA ALA A 768 -37.03 6.53 0.10
C ALA A 768 -36.83 5.17 0.80
N GLY A 769 -36.36 4.14 0.09
CA GLY A 769 -36.01 2.85 0.68
C GLY A 769 -34.90 2.97 1.72
N MET A 770 -33.83 3.69 1.39
CA MET A 770 -32.72 3.92 2.32
C MET A 770 -33.07 4.83 3.50
N LYS A 771 -34.00 5.78 3.34
CA LYS A 771 -34.59 6.54 4.45
C LYS A 771 -35.28 5.58 5.42
N TYR A 772 -36.17 4.72 4.92
CA TYR A 772 -36.86 3.74 5.75
C TYR A 772 -35.89 2.83 6.51
N LEU A 773 -34.90 2.25 5.83
CA LEU A 773 -33.89 1.40 6.47
C LEU A 773 -33.09 2.17 7.55
N SER A 774 -32.69 3.42 7.26
CA SER A 774 -31.98 4.26 8.23
C SER A 774 -32.85 4.65 9.44
N ASP A 775 -34.15 4.87 9.25
CA ASP A 775 -35.09 5.18 10.34
C ASP A 775 -35.39 3.95 11.21
N MET A 776 -35.38 2.75 10.61
CA MET A 776 -35.40 1.45 11.31
C MET A 776 -34.08 1.16 12.07
N GLY A 777 -33.04 1.97 11.92
CA GLY A 777 -31.71 1.75 12.51
C GLY A 777 -30.82 0.76 11.75
N TYR A 778 -31.21 0.35 10.54
CA TYR A 778 -30.46 -0.60 9.72
C TYR A 778 -29.39 0.10 8.86
N VAL A 779 -28.27 -0.60 8.64
CA VAL A 779 -27.15 -0.14 7.79
C VAL A 779 -26.85 -1.21 6.74
N HIS A 780 -26.96 -0.84 5.47
CA HIS A 780 -26.94 -1.74 4.32
C HIS A 780 -25.53 -2.16 3.90
N ARG A 781 -24.55 -1.24 3.97
CA ARG A 781 -23.10 -1.47 3.75
C ARG A 781 -22.64 -1.84 2.34
N ASP A 782 -23.52 -2.40 1.53
CA ASP A 782 -23.30 -2.70 0.11
C ASP A 782 -24.39 -2.10 -0.79
N LEU A 783 -24.71 -0.83 -0.55
CA LEU A 783 -25.60 -0.07 -1.42
C LEU A 783 -24.87 0.28 -2.73
N ALA A 784 -25.34 -0.28 -3.84
CA ALA A 784 -24.82 -0.08 -5.20
C ALA A 784 -25.94 -0.33 -6.22
N ALA A 785 -25.85 0.19 -7.45
CA ALA A 785 -26.90 0.01 -8.46
C ALA A 785 -27.20 -1.48 -8.76
N ARG A 786 -26.21 -2.37 -8.66
CA ARG A 786 -26.40 -3.83 -8.82
C ARG A 786 -27.30 -4.49 -7.74
N ASN A 787 -27.44 -3.84 -6.59
CA ASN A 787 -28.24 -4.30 -5.44
C ASN A 787 -29.59 -3.55 -5.36
N ILE A 788 -29.94 -2.77 -6.39
CA ILE A 788 -31.27 -2.22 -6.59
C ILE A 788 -31.98 -3.03 -7.66
N LEU A 789 -33.19 -3.49 -7.39
CA LEU A 789 -34.04 -4.20 -8.36
C LEU A 789 -35.08 -3.24 -8.95
N VAL A 790 -35.46 -3.47 -10.21
CA VAL A 790 -36.40 -2.64 -10.98
C VAL A 790 -37.59 -3.50 -11.44
N ASN A 791 -38.80 -2.99 -11.27
CA ASN A 791 -40.02 -3.65 -11.74
C ASN A 791 -40.51 -3.08 -13.09
N ALA A 792 -41.57 -3.66 -13.66
CA ALA A 792 -42.13 -3.23 -14.96
C ALA A 792 -42.64 -1.78 -14.98
N GLN A 793 -42.96 -1.17 -13.83
CA GLN A 793 -43.38 0.23 -13.71
C GLN A 793 -42.24 1.18 -13.30
N LEU A 794 -40.98 0.74 -13.47
CA LEU A 794 -39.76 1.48 -13.08
C LEU A 794 -39.63 1.77 -11.57
N ILE A 795 -40.43 1.12 -10.72
CA ILE A 795 -40.28 1.20 -9.27
C ILE A 795 -39.00 0.49 -8.88
N CYS A 796 -38.12 1.23 -8.21
CA CYS A 796 -36.82 0.73 -7.76
C CYS A 796 -36.89 0.33 -6.29
N LYS A 797 -36.34 -0.85 -5.96
CA LYS A 797 -36.33 -1.40 -4.60
C LYS A 797 -34.93 -1.79 -4.16
N VAL A 798 -34.60 -1.43 -2.92
CA VAL A 798 -33.34 -1.79 -2.27
C VAL A 798 -33.35 -3.28 -1.90
N SER A 799 -32.26 -4.01 -2.18
CA SER A 799 -32.15 -5.46 -2.00
C SER A 799 -30.72 -5.90 -1.65
N ASP A 800 -30.50 -7.22 -1.47
CA ASP A 800 -29.24 -7.86 -1.08
C ASP A 800 -28.69 -7.40 0.28
N PHE A 801 -29.16 -8.10 1.32
CA PHE A 801 -28.83 -7.81 2.72
C PHE A 801 -27.70 -8.71 3.28
N GLY A 802 -27.02 -9.52 2.46
CA GLY A 802 -26.09 -10.56 2.92
C GLY A 802 -24.81 -10.08 3.64
N MET A 803 -24.57 -8.77 3.72
CA MET A 803 -23.35 -8.16 4.28
C MET A 803 -23.54 -7.48 5.65
N SER A 804 -24.73 -7.51 6.24
CA SER A 804 -24.98 -6.94 7.57
C SER A 804 -24.62 -7.90 8.70
N ARG A 805 -23.52 -7.58 9.41
CA ARG A 805 -23.16 -8.19 10.70
C ARG A 805 -22.63 -7.09 11.63
N VAL A 806 -23.34 -6.74 12.70
CA VAL A 806 -22.98 -5.58 13.54
C VAL A 806 -21.58 -5.74 14.15
N LEU A 807 -20.82 -4.63 14.17
CA LEU A 807 -19.61 -4.51 14.98
C LEU A 807 -20.04 -3.96 16.34
N GLU A 808 -19.56 -4.58 17.41
CA GLU A 808 -19.86 -4.17 18.78
C GLU A 808 -19.55 -2.68 18.98
N GLU A 809 -20.51 -1.92 19.53
CA GLU A 809 -20.34 -0.50 19.86
C GLU A 809 -19.49 -0.30 21.13
N ASP A 810 -18.25 -0.79 21.13
CA ASP A 810 -17.30 -0.49 22.18
C ASP A 810 -16.65 0.88 21.94
N SER A 811 -16.98 1.83 22.82
CA SER A 811 -16.63 3.25 22.72
C SER A 811 -15.15 3.57 22.93
N ASP A 812 -14.31 2.57 23.26
CA ASP A 812 -12.88 2.71 23.52
C ASP A 812 -11.96 2.06 22.45
N ALA A 813 -12.49 1.50 21.36
CA ALA A 813 -11.70 0.89 20.27
C ALA A 813 -10.99 1.93 19.35
N ALA A 814 -10.42 2.98 19.93
CA ALA A 814 -9.80 4.11 19.24
C ALA A 814 -8.25 4.02 19.13
N TYR A 815 -7.63 2.95 19.60
CA TYR A 815 -6.19 2.70 19.45
C TYR A 815 -5.88 1.21 19.22
N THR A 816 -5.66 0.83 17.95
CA THR A 816 -4.66 -0.16 17.44
C THR A 816 -5.10 -0.69 16.07
N ALA A 817 -4.56 -0.13 14.98
CA ALA A 817 -4.64 -0.72 13.63
C ALA A 817 -3.58 -0.15 12.67
N ARG A 818 -2.34 0.09 13.14
CA ARG A 818 -1.18 0.15 12.24
C ARG A 818 -0.59 -1.26 12.16
N VAL A 819 -0.44 -1.78 10.94
CA VAL A 819 0.20 -3.05 10.58
C VAL A 819 -0.55 -4.33 10.99
N SER A 820 -1.14 -5.02 10.00
CA SER A 820 -0.82 -6.43 9.71
C SER A 820 -1.42 -6.89 8.38
N LEU A 821 -0.67 -7.75 7.66
CA LEU A 821 -1.21 -8.59 6.59
C LEU A 821 -2.17 -9.64 7.19
N ASN A 822 -3.05 -10.22 6.37
CA ASN A 822 -3.97 -11.32 6.73
C ASN A 822 -5.07 -11.02 7.77
N ILE A 823 -6.05 -10.18 7.41
CA ILE A 823 -7.38 -10.21 8.04
C ILE A 823 -8.42 -10.59 6.96
N TYR A 824 -8.56 -11.90 6.74
CA TYR A 824 -9.51 -12.49 5.77
C TYR A 824 -10.69 -13.21 6.45
N PHE A 825 -10.80 -13.18 7.79
CA PHE A 825 -11.47 -14.27 8.52
C PHE A 825 -12.78 -13.98 9.28
N LEU A 826 -13.27 -12.73 9.43
CA LEU A 826 -14.49 -12.47 10.22
C LEU A 826 -15.50 -11.45 9.63
N GLY A 827 -15.27 -10.91 8.43
CA GLY A 827 -16.24 -10.05 7.76
C GLY A 827 -15.95 -9.91 6.27
N GLY A 828 -17.00 -10.04 5.44
CA GLY A 828 -16.93 -10.24 3.99
C GLY A 828 -16.14 -9.20 3.18
N LYS A 829 -16.01 -9.48 1.87
CA LYS A 829 -15.27 -8.63 0.92
C LYS A 829 -15.91 -7.24 0.86
N ILE A 830 -15.15 -6.18 1.19
CA ILE A 830 -15.68 -4.80 1.14
C ILE A 830 -15.80 -4.31 -0.31
N PRO A 831 -16.93 -3.69 -0.70
CA PRO A 831 -17.17 -3.12 -2.04
C PRO A 831 -16.49 -1.74 -2.19
N ILE A 832 -15.15 -1.70 -2.13
CA ILE A 832 -14.29 -0.50 -1.97
C ILE A 832 -14.71 0.77 -2.75
N ARG A 833 -15.28 0.66 -3.96
CA ARG A 833 -15.66 1.82 -4.80
C ARG A 833 -16.91 2.55 -4.30
N TRP A 834 -17.80 1.83 -3.63
CA TRP A 834 -19.03 2.36 -3.05
C TRP A 834 -18.81 2.73 -1.57
N THR A 835 -17.80 2.15 -0.91
CA THR A 835 -17.56 2.31 0.53
C THR A 835 -16.98 3.68 0.90
N ALA A 836 -17.51 4.27 1.98
CA ALA A 836 -17.00 5.51 2.59
C ALA A 836 -15.57 5.35 3.18
N PRO A 837 -14.76 6.44 3.25
CA PRO A 837 -13.39 6.38 3.77
C PRO A 837 -13.29 5.82 5.19
N GLU A 838 -14.20 6.18 6.08
CA GLU A 838 -14.22 5.66 7.46
C GLU A 838 -14.59 4.18 7.54
N ALA A 839 -15.36 3.68 6.57
CA ALA A 839 -15.83 2.31 6.52
C ALA A 839 -14.79 1.35 5.91
N PHE A 840 -14.02 1.75 4.89
CA PHE A 840 -12.92 0.91 4.42
C PHE A 840 -11.64 1.04 5.26
N THR A 841 -11.40 2.19 5.89
CA THR A 841 -10.17 2.42 6.69
C THR A 841 -10.29 1.89 8.11
N TYR A 842 -11.43 2.15 8.78
CA TYR A 842 -11.64 1.83 10.20
C TYR A 842 -12.75 0.79 10.45
N ARG A 843 -13.29 0.17 9.39
CA ARG A 843 -14.47 -0.72 9.45
C ARG A 843 -15.74 -0.07 10.04
N LYS A 844 -15.81 1.26 10.15
CA LYS A 844 -16.94 1.98 10.79
C LYS A 844 -18.10 2.19 9.82
N PHE A 845 -19.04 1.24 9.78
CA PHE A 845 -20.28 1.34 9.01
C PHE A 845 -21.39 2.06 9.80
N THR A 846 -22.08 3.01 9.16
CA THR A 846 -23.20 3.79 9.72
C THR A 846 -24.16 4.21 8.59
N SER A 847 -25.35 4.72 8.90
CA SER A 847 -26.24 5.30 7.88
C SER A 847 -25.57 6.43 7.07
N ALA A 848 -24.63 7.17 7.66
CA ALA A 848 -23.83 8.18 6.96
C ALA A 848 -22.78 7.58 6.00
N SER A 849 -22.32 6.35 6.21
CA SER A 849 -21.52 5.63 5.22
C SER A 849 -22.38 5.09 4.07
N ASP A 850 -23.64 4.72 4.32
CA ASP A 850 -24.59 4.39 3.25
C ASP A 850 -24.99 5.63 2.43
N VAL A 851 -25.04 6.82 3.01
CA VAL A 851 -25.22 8.09 2.27
C VAL A 851 -24.07 8.31 1.26
N TRP A 852 -22.84 7.98 1.63
CA TRP A 852 -21.71 8.03 0.69
C TRP A 852 -21.92 7.04 -0.47
N SER A 853 -22.28 5.79 -0.15
CA SER A 853 -22.60 4.75 -1.13
C SER A 853 -23.74 5.20 -2.06
N TYR A 854 -24.77 5.85 -1.50
CA TYR A 854 -25.88 6.43 -2.24
C TYR A 854 -25.42 7.53 -3.21
N GLY A 855 -24.46 8.38 -2.82
CA GLY A 855 -23.84 9.33 -3.74
C GLY A 855 -23.15 8.65 -4.92
N ILE A 856 -22.54 7.47 -4.72
CA ILE A 856 -21.99 6.65 -5.82
C ILE A 856 -23.13 6.07 -6.69
N VAL A 857 -24.24 5.63 -6.10
CA VAL A 857 -25.44 5.20 -6.85
C VAL A 857 -26.05 6.34 -7.66
N MET A 858 -26.09 7.57 -7.14
CA MET A 858 -26.48 8.76 -7.90
C MET A 858 -25.61 8.95 -9.15
N TRP A 859 -24.29 8.75 -9.00
CA TRP A 859 -23.36 8.79 -10.11
C TRP A 859 -23.63 7.66 -11.12
N GLU A 860 -23.77 6.41 -10.65
CA GLU A 860 -24.09 5.24 -11.50
C GLU A 860 -25.38 5.44 -12.31
N VAL A 861 -26.45 5.98 -11.71
CA VAL A 861 -27.72 6.24 -12.41
C VAL A 861 -27.58 7.35 -13.46
N MET A 862 -26.91 8.45 -13.11
CA MET A 862 -26.67 9.57 -14.02
C MET A 862 -25.63 9.26 -15.11
N SER A 863 -24.91 8.14 -15.00
CA SER A 863 -23.95 7.63 -15.98
C SER A 863 -24.39 6.28 -16.59
N TYR A 864 -25.68 5.96 -16.58
CA TYR A 864 -26.27 4.76 -17.19
C TYR A 864 -25.58 3.41 -16.83
N GLY A 865 -25.14 3.28 -15.57
CA GLY A 865 -24.52 2.06 -15.05
C GLY A 865 -23.04 1.88 -15.41
N GLU A 866 -22.35 2.96 -15.81
CA GLU A 866 -20.88 3.03 -15.91
C GLU A 866 -20.17 2.69 -14.59
N ARG A 867 -18.89 2.33 -14.67
CA ARG A 867 -18.13 1.82 -13.52
C ARG A 867 -17.48 2.96 -12.70
N PRO A 868 -17.82 3.13 -11.41
CA PRO A 868 -17.19 4.14 -10.55
C PRO A 868 -15.66 4.00 -10.48
N TYR A 869 -14.96 5.12 -10.58
CA TYR A 869 -13.49 5.23 -10.59
C TYR A 869 -12.84 4.32 -11.66
N TRP A 870 -13.26 4.50 -12.91
CA TRP A 870 -12.85 3.70 -14.07
C TRP A 870 -11.32 3.54 -14.18
N GLY A 871 -10.88 2.32 -14.50
CA GLY A 871 -9.46 1.97 -14.67
C GLY A 871 -8.58 1.98 -13.41
N MET A 872 -8.98 2.65 -12.32
CA MET A 872 -8.26 2.65 -11.05
C MET A 872 -8.34 1.28 -10.37
N SER A 873 -7.28 0.80 -9.69
CA SER A 873 -7.40 -0.36 -8.82
C SER A 873 -8.09 0.01 -7.51
N ASN A 874 -8.60 -0.97 -6.75
CA ASN A 874 -9.24 -0.67 -5.45
C ASN A 874 -8.27 0.03 -4.47
N ARG A 875 -6.95 -0.21 -4.57
CA ARG A 875 -5.95 0.51 -3.78
C ARG A 875 -5.82 1.97 -4.20
N ASP A 876 -5.87 2.24 -5.50
CA ASP A 876 -5.78 3.61 -6.02
C ASP A 876 -7.04 4.42 -5.67
N VAL A 877 -8.22 3.76 -5.67
CA VAL A 877 -9.48 4.37 -5.22
C VAL A 877 -9.38 4.77 -3.74
N MET A 878 -8.92 3.88 -2.85
CA MET A 878 -8.74 4.22 -1.43
C MET A 878 -7.80 5.42 -1.26
N ASN A 879 -6.66 5.43 -1.94
CA ASN A 879 -5.72 6.55 -1.90
C ASN A 879 -6.36 7.86 -2.39
N ALA A 880 -7.00 7.83 -3.56
CA ALA A 880 -7.57 9.03 -4.18
C ALA A 880 -8.69 9.63 -3.33
N VAL A 881 -9.63 8.80 -2.87
CA VAL A 881 -10.72 9.20 -1.97
C VAL A 881 -10.18 9.85 -0.68
N GLU A 882 -9.13 9.26 -0.10
CA GLU A 882 -8.51 9.76 1.14
C GLU A 882 -7.79 11.10 0.94
N THR A 883 -7.14 11.29 -0.23
CA THR A 883 -6.54 12.58 -0.66
C THR A 883 -7.57 13.63 -1.10
N GLY A 884 -8.87 13.31 -1.09
CA GLY A 884 -9.95 14.27 -1.37
C GLY A 884 -10.52 14.22 -2.80
N TYR A 885 -10.01 13.36 -3.69
CA TYR A 885 -10.58 13.18 -5.02
C TYR A 885 -12.02 12.65 -4.95
N ARG A 886 -12.88 13.14 -5.85
CA ARG A 886 -14.28 12.74 -6.03
C ARG A 886 -14.54 12.50 -7.51
N LEU A 887 -15.58 11.73 -7.83
CA LEU A 887 -15.98 11.52 -9.22
C LEU A 887 -16.48 12.85 -9.81
N PRO A 888 -16.12 13.18 -11.05
CA PRO A 888 -16.67 14.33 -11.76
C PRO A 888 -18.13 14.08 -12.17
N ALA A 889 -18.85 15.14 -12.53
CA ALA A 889 -20.21 15.05 -13.04
C ALA A 889 -20.26 14.14 -14.29
N PRO A 890 -21.25 13.22 -14.39
CA PRO A 890 -21.56 12.54 -15.65
C PRO A 890 -21.93 13.51 -16.77
N MET A 891 -21.83 13.04 -18.02
CA MET A 891 -22.22 13.82 -19.19
C MET A 891 -23.70 14.24 -19.09
N ASP A 892 -23.98 15.49 -19.44
CA ASP A 892 -25.32 16.12 -19.33
C ASP A 892 -26.00 16.07 -17.95
N CYS A 893 -25.24 15.78 -16.88
CA CYS A 893 -25.76 15.77 -15.52
C CYS A 893 -26.15 17.20 -15.06
N PRO A 894 -27.37 17.40 -14.50
CA PRO A 894 -27.76 18.69 -13.93
C PRO A 894 -26.86 19.09 -12.76
N GLN A 895 -26.49 20.36 -12.70
CA GLN A 895 -25.65 20.91 -11.64
C GLN A 895 -26.22 20.64 -10.25
N VAL A 896 -27.55 20.74 -10.10
CA VAL A 896 -28.27 20.49 -8.84
C VAL A 896 -28.11 19.04 -8.34
N GLN A 897 -27.99 18.07 -9.26
CA GLN A 897 -27.78 16.65 -8.95
C GLN A 897 -26.33 16.39 -8.56
N HIS A 898 -25.36 16.88 -9.35
CA HIS A 898 -23.94 16.73 -9.03
C HIS A 898 -23.56 17.39 -7.68
N ARG A 899 -24.13 18.56 -7.36
CA ARG A 899 -23.97 19.20 -6.04
C ARG A 899 -24.41 18.30 -4.90
N LEU A 900 -25.55 17.62 -5.03
CA LEU A 900 -26.05 16.67 -4.02
C LEU A 900 -25.15 15.41 -3.91
N MET A 901 -24.51 14.96 -4.99
CA MET A 901 -23.47 13.92 -4.91
C MET A 901 -22.26 14.39 -4.08
N LEU A 902 -21.78 15.62 -4.31
CA LEU A 902 -20.66 16.21 -3.55
C LEU A 902 -20.98 16.42 -2.07
N GLU A 903 -22.24 16.70 -1.72
CA GLU A 903 -22.74 16.71 -0.33
C GLU A 903 -22.72 15.31 0.29
N CYS A 904 -23.12 14.28 -0.46
CA CYS A 904 -23.03 12.88 -0.02
C CYS A 904 -21.57 12.43 0.20
N TRP A 905 -20.60 12.97 -0.56
CA TRP A 905 -19.19 12.61 -0.45
C TRP A 905 -18.32 13.55 0.43
N LYS A 906 -18.92 14.32 1.35
CA LYS A 906 -18.15 15.06 2.37
C LYS A 906 -17.27 14.10 3.18
N LYS A 907 -16.00 14.48 3.41
CA LYS A 907 -15.03 13.61 4.12
C LYS A 907 -15.48 13.35 5.56
N ASP A 908 -15.89 14.39 6.27
CA ASP A 908 -16.57 14.26 7.57
C ASP A 908 -17.99 13.70 7.37
N ARG A 909 -18.25 12.55 7.99
CA ARG A 909 -19.55 11.87 7.94
C ARG A 909 -20.69 12.70 8.53
N ASN A 910 -20.41 13.60 9.47
CA ASN A 910 -21.41 14.42 10.15
C ASN A 910 -21.92 15.58 9.27
N GLN A 911 -21.20 15.90 8.18
CA GLN A 911 -21.56 16.93 7.20
C GLN A 911 -22.36 16.39 6.01
N ARG A 912 -22.56 15.06 5.94
CA ARG A 912 -23.35 14.42 4.88
C ARG A 912 -24.86 14.57 5.18
N PRO A 913 -25.71 14.80 4.18
CA PRO A 913 -27.15 14.91 4.39
C PRO A 913 -27.74 13.57 4.84
N LYS A 914 -28.72 13.59 5.75
CA LYS A 914 -29.52 12.40 6.09
C LYS A 914 -30.43 12.02 4.92
N PHE A 915 -30.79 10.74 4.79
CA PHE A 915 -31.69 10.28 3.72
C PHE A 915 -33.03 11.04 3.64
N GLY A 916 -33.62 11.48 4.77
CA GLY A 916 -34.80 12.35 4.75
C GLY A 916 -34.58 13.71 4.09
N GLN A 917 -33.38 14.28 4.18
CA GLN A 917 -33.00 15.53 3.50
C GLN A 917 -32.77 15.26 2.00
N ILE A 918 -32.14 14.14 1.65
CA ILE A 918 -31.95 13.70 0.26
C ILE A 918 -33.30 13.52 -0.45
N VAL A 919 -34.25 12.78 0.15
CA VAL A 919 -35.61 12.60 -0.39
C VAL A 919 -36.29 13.96 -0.57
N SER A 920 -36.18 14.86 0.40
CA SER A 920 -36.75 16.20 0.33
C SER A 920 -36.13 17.07 -0.79
N SER A 921 -34.85 16.87 -1.11
CA SER A 921 -34.17 17.55 -2.22
C SER A 921 -34.61 16.99 -3.58
N LEU A 922 -34.76 15.68 -3.71
CA LEU A 922 -35.24 15.03 -4.94
C LEU A 922 -36.72 15.33 -5.21
N ASP A 923 -37.57 15.31 -4.18
CA ASP A 923 -38.98 15.70 -4.27
C ASP A 923 -39.15 17.16 -4.73
N LYS A 924 -38.22 18.07 -4.38
CA LYS A 924 -38.20 19.44 -4.91
C LYS A 924 -37.86 19.47 -6.41
N MET A 925 -36.84 18.73 -6.84
CA MET A 925 -36.45 18.64 -8.26
C MET A 925 -37.54 18.02 -9.15
N LEU A 926 -38.33 17.09 -8.60
CA LEU A 926 -39.48 16.50 -9.30
C LEU A 926 -40.68 17.45 -9.41
N ARG A 927 -40.90 18.31 -8.41
CA ARG A 927 -41.97 19.34 -8.42
C ARG A 927 -41.61 20.57 -9.25
N ASP A 928 -40.32 20.89 -9.35
CA ASP A 928 -39.79 21.99 -10.15
C ASP A 928 -38.69 21.49 -11.10
N PRO A 929 -39.08 20.93 -12.27
CA PRO A 929 -38.13 20.46 -13.28
C PRO A 929 -37.28 21.58 -13.91
N SER A 930 -37.56 22.86 -13.65
CA SER A 930 -36.73 23.96 -14.17
C SER A 930 -35.30 23.92 -13.60
N GLN A 931 -35.14 23.44 -12.37
CA GLN A 931 -33.85 23.26 -11.69
C GLN A 931 -32.96 22.19 -12.34
N LEU A 932 -33.53 21.35 -13.22
CA LEU A 932 -32.80 20.31 -13.95
C LEU A 932 -32.23 20.81 -15.30
N LYS A 933 -32.50 22.07 -15.69
CA LYS A 933 -32.03 22.64 -16.97
C LYS A 933 -30.57 23.10 -16.95
N ALA A 934 -30.06 23.56 -15.80
CA ALA A 934 -28.68 24.01 -15.67
C ALA A 934 -27.72 22.82 -15.63
N LYS A 935 -26.85 22.69 -16.64
CA LYS A 935 -25.85 21.61 -16.71
C LYS A 935 -24.65 21.94 -15.84
N ALA A 936 -24.03 20.90 -15.24
CA ALA A 936 -22.89 21.09 -14.36
C ALA A 936 -21.63 21.70 -15.02
N ASN A 937 -21.60 21.77 -16.35
CA ASN A 937 -20.42 22.19 -17.14
C ASN A 937 -20.45 23.66 -17.59
N ASP A 938 -21.55 24.40 -17.39
CA ASP A 938 -21.72 25.74 -17.98
C ASP A 938 -21.33 26.91 -17.04
N ASP A 939 -21.17 26.67 -15.74
CA ASP A 939 -21.19 27.73 -14.70
C ASP A 939 -19.82 28.17 -14.12
N ASP A 940 -18.68 27.58 -14.54
CA ASP A 940 -17.37 27.87 -13.92
C ASP A 940 -16.65 29.11 -14.47
N ALA A 941 -17.38 29.96 -15.22
CA ALA A 941 -16.88 31.16 -15.89
C ALA A 941 -16.98 32.45 -15.05
N THR A 942 -17.69 32.46 -13.92
CA THR A 942 -18.01 33.70 -13.16
C THR A 942 -17.94 33.53 -11.64
N SER A 943 -16.72 33.37 -11.11
CA SER A 943 -16.37 33.83 -9.75
C SER A 943 -14.88 34.16 -9.65
N GLY A 944 -14.56 35.44 -9.80
CA GLY A 944 -13.19 35.92 -9.80
C GLY A 944 -12.59 36.04 -8.39
N THR A 945 -11.29 35.72 -8.29
CA THR A 945 -10.39 36.36 -7.32
C THR A 945 -9.15 36.81 -8.07
N ASN A 946 -8.78 38.08 -7.91
CA ASN A 946 -7.67 38.70 -8.65
C ASN A 946 -6.33 38.10 -8.25
N VAL A 947 -5.60 37.56 -9.23
CA VAL A 947 -4.13 37.48 -9.21
C VAL A 947 -3.65 37.82 -10.62
N GLU A 948 -2.90 38.92 -10.75
CA GLU A 948 -2.18 39.25 -11.99
C GLU A 948 -0.91 38.40 -12.07
N ASP A 949 -0.84 37.45 -13.02
CA ASP A 949 0.42 37.10 -13.70
C ASP A 949 0.15 36.40 -15.05
N ALA A 950 1.16 36.34 -15.92
CA ALA A 950 0.99 36.38 -17.37
C ALA A 950 0.62 35.06 -18.10
N SER A 951 -0.18 35.21 -19.17
CA SER A 951 -0.15 34.41 -20.41
C SER A 951 -0.63 32.94 -20.40
N ILE A 952 -1.62 32.57 -19.59
CA ILE A 952 -2.22 31.21 -19.62
C ILE A 952 -3.23 31.07 -20.78
N SER A 953 -3.16 29.97 -21.52
CA SER A 953 -4.12 29.62 -22.58
C SER A 953 -5.41 29.02 -21.99
N PRO A 954 -6.61 29.28 -22.56
CA PRO A 954 -7.88 28.72 -22.06
C PRO A 954 -7.89 27.19 -21.96
N VAL A 955 -7.18 26.50 -22.85
CA VAL A 955 -7.04 25.03 -22.81
C VAL A 955 -6.17 24.59 -21.64
N GLU A 956 -5.13 25.35 -21.29
CA GLU A 956 -4.24 25.01 -20.19
C GLU A 956 -4.93 25.18 -18.83
N GLU A 957 -5.75 26.22 -18.68
CA GLU A 957 -6.58 26.41 -17.50
C GLU A 957 -7.64 25.30 -17.37
N TRP A 958 -8.31 24.93 -18.48
CA TRP A 958 -9.24 23.80 -18.50
C TRP A 958 -8.55 22.48 -18.12
N LEU A 959 -7.34 22.24 -18.63
CA LEU A 959 -6.52 21.08 -18.25
C LEU A 959 -6.11 21.14 -16.76
N ALA A 960 -5.84 22.31 -16.21
CA ALA A 960 -5.52 22.49 -14.79
C ALA A 960 -6.71 22.14 -13.90
N ARG A 961 -7.87 22.75 -14.14
CA ARG A 961 -9.13 22.51 -13.41
C ARG A 961 -9.54 21.04 -13.39
N ASN A 962 -9.35 20.33 -14.51
CA ASN A 962 -9.70 18.90 -14.64
C ASN A 962 -8.59 17.92 -14.20
N GLY A 963 -7.47 18.39 -13.62
CA GLY A 963 -6.35 17.51 -13.22
C GLY A 963 -5.58 16.87 -14.39
N PHE A 964 -5.79 17.41 -15.60
CA PHE A 964 -5.19 17.00 -16.87
C PHE A 964 -3.99 17.87 -17.29
N LEU A 965 -3.53 18.81 -16.46
CA LEU A 965 -2.35 19.68 -16.67
C LEU A 965 -1.12 18.93 -17.23
N LYS A 966 -0.91 17.67 -16.78
CA LYS A 966 0.12 16.73 -17.27
C LYS A 966 0.03 16.36 -18.76
N PHE A 967 -1.04 16.74 -19.44
CA PHE A 967 -1.31 16.51 -20.86
C PHE A 967 -1.26 17.79 -21.70
N ARG A 968 -0.89 18.95 -21.12
CA ARG A 968 -0.72 20.25 -21.81
C ARG A 968 0.01 20.10 -23.16
N ASP A 969 1.19 19.51 -23.13
CA ASP A 969 2.04 19.31 -24.31
C ASP A 969 1.38 18.45 -25.39
N ASN A 970 0.48 17.52 -25.02
CA ASN A 970 -0.24 16.69 -25.99
C ASN A 970 -1.34 17.49 -26.71
N PHE A 971 -2.07 18.35 -25.99
CA PHE A 971 -3.09 19.21 -26.60
C PHE A 971 -2.43 20.28 -27.50
N GLN A 972 -1.34 20.89 -27.03
CA GLN A 972 -0.54 21.83 -27.84
C GLN A 972 0.03 21.18 -29.12
N ARG A 973 0.60 19.97 -29.03
CA ARG A 973 1.12 19.23 -30.21
C ARG A 973 0.02 18.78 -31.17
N SER A 974 -1.19 18.55 -30.70
CA SER A 974 -2.36 18.24 -31.54
C SER A 974 -2.99 19.48 -32.17
N GLY A 975 -2.45 20.68 -31.94
CA GLY A 975 -3.00 21.95 -32.43
C GLY A 975 -4.28 22.40 -31.71
N CYS A 976 -4.65 21.73 -30.62
CA CYS A 976 -5.84 22.04 -29.81
C CYS A 976 -5.48 23.14 -28.80
N ILE A 977 -5.58 24.39 -29.24
CA ILE A 977 -5.23 25.60 -28.47
C ILE A 977 -6.46 26.40 -28.00
N CYS A 978 -7.67 26.08 -28.47
CA CYS A 978 -8.94 26.63 -27.99
C CYS A 978 -9.99 25.54 -27.70
N MET A 979 -11.01 25.89 -26.91
CA MET A 979 -12.05 24.94 -26.47
C MET A 979 -12.91 24.38 -27.61
N GLU A 980 -13.15 25.15 -28.68
CA GLU A 980 -13.90 24.69 -29.86
C GLU A 980 -13.22 23.53 -30.59
N GLN A 981 -11.89 23.45 -30.54
CA GLN A 981 -11.13 22.33 -31.11
C GLN A 981 -11.23 21.08 -30.24
N ILE A 982 -11.34 21.25 -28.92
CA ILE A 982 -11.53 20.14 -27.96
C ILE A 982 -12.94 19.55 -28.09
N GLN A 983 -13.97 20.38 -28.22
CA GLN A 983 -15.35 19.92 -28.44
C GLN A 983 -15.52 19.13 -29.75
N LYS A 984 -14.64 19.31 -30.74
CA LYS A 984 -14.63 18.57 -32.00
C LYS A 984 -13.90 17.22 -31.94
N LEU A 985 -13.26 16.88 -30.82
CA LEU A 985 -12.65 15.56 -30.58
C LEU A 985 -13.72 14.54 -30.18
N THR A 986 -14.41 13.97 -31.18
CA THR A 986 -15.34 12.85 -30.96
C THR A 986 -14.60 11.51 -30.80
N HIS A 987 -15.20 10.60 -30.04
CA HIS A 987 -14.64 9.26 -29.80
C HIS A 987 -14.54 8.44 -31.10
N ARG A 988 -13.31 8.03 -31.45
CA ARG A 988 -13.01 6.88 -32.30
C ARG A 988 -12.28 5.82 -31.46
#